data_AF-A0A951N1C1-F1
#
_entry.id   AF-A0A951N1C1-F1
#
_cell.length_a   1.000
_cell.length_b   1.000
_cell.length_c   1.000
_cell.angle_alpha   90.00
_cell.angle_beta   90.00
_cell.angle_gamma   90.00
#
_symmetry.space_group_name_H-M   'P 1'
#
loop_
_entity.id
_entity.type
_entity.pdbx_description
1 polymer ?
#
loop_
_entity_poly.entity_id
_entity_poly.type
_entity_poly.pdbx_seq_one_letter_code
_entity_poly.pdbx_strand_id
1 'polypeptide(L)'
;PVVVLHLLRPRRTARTVSSTYLWRELAVPVSAASPWQRLRPSTLLVLQLLAVALLAVAAAGPARPTEASLAQHTVFVVDTSGSMAALDGDPDRLATAKQRARELRAGLPAGGVASLVEAGPRPRVVLSASPDAGAFTDALGRLATTAAGADFATAFTLAESLETPGVDIGFVLLSDGGLTDAERRQLPPGTRYERAGERATNRAITRLGVEPRGSGLVARVTVRNTGGGDARQTLRLDVDGRTVQRVELDLPAGETVDQAVELPAGDRVEAFLEGEDLLVADDHLRAVAARRRPLRVLVAGPEDVFLDRLLDAIPDLTVERAPEPRTAEGFDLAVYDGVPVPDDPGAPFLAIAPPGGAPGIEVAGETERPAVALVRGDDPLLAGIDLSEVAVSRAQRLETAPGDVVLVGSEETPLLVRGRRQGRPFAYLGFALAESNLAVQVAFPILGDRLVGELAGAALAPDDLEVGDALPLARGGGATVEGPGGTRAEVAPGDSAPAADRPGFWVVTEEGRPPRTLAVNPSPRESELAPADTLPVEPRPAAPGEEVPRGQQSLLPWVAAVLLAVIAAEAFAVRRRMGVGRRQGRLALGARAAVAVLVVGALVGVELPRTRDRVATVFLVDASDSLGPAGRAEAVAWVREALASQPAGAVAGVALFGGDARLELTVQERATLLTPSVQVDAERTDLAGALRLGAAVLPTDARRRIVVVSDGRATEGDTDAEIARLGDAGIRVDVHPVTRAGGADVAVTELDAPARARQGEAVPLEVTVTATAPGPARLTLRREGAVVDERVVELVAGPNIVALPQVAGSSGLDRYSVEVAASGDTVPENDQGFAAVQVEGPARVLVAEGAPGSGVTLAEALRSGGIPADVVAAEALPALDRLATYQATVLVDVDVRSLAPAQVDDLGAATRDLGRGLVVTGGDHSYALGGYLDSPLEELLPVVSDVLDPKRRSSVAQVLAIDASG
;
A
#
# COMPACT_ATOMS: atom_id res chain seq x y z
N PRO A 1 -18.80 66.17 -1.43
CA PRO A 1 -17.75 66.85 -2.22
C PRO A 1 -18.18 67.23 -3.66
N VAL A 2 -18.58 66.28 -4.50
CA VAL A 2 -18.95 66.51 -5.92
C VAL A 2 -20.07 67.56 -6.07
N VAL A 3 -21.14 67.42 -5.27
CA VAL A 3 -22.29 68.37 -5.26
C VAL A 3 -21.84 69.76 -4.80
N VAL A 4 -20.99 69.85 -3.77
CA VAL A 4 -20.47 71.12 -3.23
C VAL A 4 -19.64 71.87 -4.27
N LEU A 5 -18.81 71.18 -5.05
CA LEU A 5 -18.03 71.79 -6.14
C LEU A 5 -18.90 72.39 -7.26
N HIS A 6 -20.10 71.84 -7.48
CA HIS A 6 -21.07 72.38 -8.45
C HIS A 6 -21.90 73.55 -7.90
N LEU A 7 -21.89 73.75 -6.58
CA LEU A 7 -22.53 74.89 -5.92
C LEU A 7 -21.60 76.11 -5.83
N LEU A 8 -20.28 75.90 -5.88
CA LEU A 8 -19.26 76.95 -5.77
C LEU A 8 -19.04 77.66 -7.12
N ARG A 9 -19.16 78.99 -7.13
CA ARG A 9 -18.92 79.83 -8.32
C ARG A 9 -17.41 79.88 -8.66
N PRO A 10 -17.01 79.81 -9.94
CA PRO A 10 -15.66 80.20 -10.33
C PRO A 10 -15.44 81.69 -10.06
N ARG A 11 -14.34 82.03 -9.38
CA ARG A 11 -13.88 83.42 -9.25
C ARG A 11 -13.54 83.93 -10.66
N ARG A 12 -14.35 84.86 -11.18
CA ARG A 12 -14.06 85.55 -12.44
C ARG A 12 -12.90 86.52 -12.22
N THR A 13 -11.91 86.51 -13.11
CA THR A 13 -10.81 87.46 -13.08
C THR A 13 -11.25 88.77 -13.72
N ALA A 14 -11.10 89.89 -13.00
CA ALA A 14 -11.33 91.21 -13.56
C ALA A 14 -10.26 91.49 -14.62
N ARG A 15 -10.67 91.81 -15.84
CA ARG A 15 -9.77 92.32 -16.88
C ARG A 15 -10.19 93.72 -17.26
N THR A 16 -9.24 94.65 -17.22
CA THR A 16 -9.39 95.99 -17.76
C THR A 16 -9.48 95.90 -19.27
N VAL A 17 -10.57 96.43 -19.82
CA VAL A 17 -10.81 96.57 -21.26
C VAL A 17 -10.96 98.05 -21.57
N SER A 18 -10.59 98.46 -22.78
CA SER A 18 -10.54 99.86 -23.21
C SER A 18 -11.92 100.52 -23.36
N SER A 19 -13.00 99.76 -23.45
CA SER A 19 -14.38 100.28 -23.45
C SER A 19 -15.37 99.25 -22.92
N THR A 20 -16.31 99.70 -22.08
CA THR A 20 -17.43 98.89 -21.55
C THR A 20 -18.71 99.00 -22.39
N TYR A 21 -18.71 99.85 -23.43
CA TYR A 21 -19.89 100.12 -24.26
C TYR A 21 -20.45 98.85 -24.93
N LEU A 22 -19.58 98.03 -25.53
CA LEU A 22 -19.95 96.74 -26.15
C LEU A 22 -20.34 95.65 -25.14
N TRP A 23 -19.99 95.80 -23.86
CA TRP A 23 -20.31 94.84 -22.81
C TRP A 23 -21.64 95.15 -22.11
N ARG A 24 -22.19 96.36 -22.28
CA ARG A 24 -23.50 96.77 -21.75
C ARG A 24 -24.66 96.07 -22.45
N GLU A 25 -24.54 95.75 -23.73
CA GLU A 25 -25.58 95.00 -24.48
C GLU A 25 -25.65 93.50 -24.12
N LEU A 26 -24.58 92.96 -23.52
CA LEU A 26 -24.49 91.57 -23.06
C LEU A 26 -24.76 91.40 -21.56
N ALA A 27 -25.26 92.45 -20.88
CA ALA A 27 -25.39 92.49 -19.43
C ALA A 27 -26.52 91.57 -18.91
N VAL A 28 -26.15 90.34 -18.52
CA VAL A 28 -27.00 89.48 -17.68
C VAL A 28 -26.90 89.97 -16.23
N PRO A 29 -28.02 90.19 -15.50
CA PRO A 29 -28.00 90.74 -14.14
C PRO A 29 -27.16 89.88 -13.19
N VAL A 30 -26.25 90.56 -12.48
CA VAL A 30 -25.40 89.98 -11.44
C VAL A 30 -26.21 89.90 -10.16
N SER A 31 -26.89 88.77 -9.95
CA SER A 31 -27.45 88.47 -8.63
C SER A 31 -26.31 88.27 -7.62
N ALA A 32 -26.50 88.91 -6.47
CA ALA A 32 -25.59 88.99 -5.33
C ALA A 32 -24.96 87.64 -4.94
N ALA A 33 -23.78 87.73 -4.33
CA ALA A 33 -22.99 86.62 -3.83
C ALA A 33 -23.72 85.85 -2.70
N SER A 34 -24.64 84.95 -3.07
CA SER A 34 -24.99 83.83 -2.20
C SER A 34 -23.96 82.72 -2.41
N PRO A 35 -23.30 82.21 -1.35
CA PRO A 35 -22.39 81.06 -1.46
C PRO A 35 -23.13 79.79 -1.94
N TRP A 36 -24.44 79.74 -1.73
CA TRP A 36 -25.29 78.60 -2.02
C TRP A 36 -26.34 79.01 -3.07
N GLN A 37 -26.21 78.47 -4.28
CA GLN A 37 -27.23 78.59 -5.33
C GLN A 37 -28.11 77.34 -5.38
N ARG A 38 -29.28 77.43 -6.01
CA ARG A 38 -30.05 76.22 -6.38
C ARG A 38 -29.24 75.41 -7.38
N LEU A 39 -29.07 74.12 -7.10
CA LEU A 39 -28.34 73.17 -7.94
C LEU A 39 -28.92 73.20 -9.36
N ARG A 40 -28.12 73.63 -10.35
CA ARG A 40 -28.53 73.55 -11.75
C ARG A 40 -28.14 72.17 -12.29
N PRO A 41 -29.11 71.37 -12.79
CA PRO A 41 -28.77 70.08 -13.37
C PRO A 41 -27.88 70.30 -14.58
N SER A 42 -26.67 69.74 -14.54
CA SER A 42 -25.75 69.72 -15.67
C SER A 42 -25.44 68.27 -16.00
N THR A 43 -25.25 67.97 -17.28
CA THR A 43 -24.92 66.61 -17.73
C THR A 43 -23.64 66.10 -17.07
N LEU A 44 -22.69 66.99 -16.77
CA LEU A 44 -21.44 66.67 -16.09
C LEU A 44 -21.65 66.30 -14.62
N LEU A 45 -22.52 67.02 -13.90
CA LEU A 45 -22.89 66.67 -12.53
C LEU A 45 -23.54 65.28 -12.48
N VAL A 46 -24.42 64.95 -13.43
CA VAL A 46 -25.09 63.65 -13.51
C VAL A 46 -24.07 62.52 -13.74
N LEU A 47 -23.14 62.69 -14.68
CA LEU A 47 -22.08 61.71 -14.95
C LEU A 47 -21.17 61.47 -13.74
N GLN A 48 -20.80 62.52 -13.00
CA GLN A 48 -19.96 62.39 -11.82
C GLN A 48 -20.68 61.71 -10.64
N LEU A 49 -21.97 62.01 -10.44
CA LEU A 49 -22.77 61.32 -9.43
C LEU A 49 -22.97 59.85 -9.80
N LEU A 50 -23.17 59.54 -11.09
CA LEU A 50 -23.25 58.17 -11.58
C LEU A 50 -21.92 57.43 -11.39
N ALA A 51 -20.77 58.08 -11.65
CA ALA A 51 -19.47 57.48 -11.39
C ALA A 51 -19.25 57.17 -9.90
N VAL A 52 -19.63 58.08 -9.00
CA VAL A 52 -19.55 57.83 -7.54
C VAL A 52 -20.48 56.71 -7.12
N ALA A 53 -21.70 56.64 -7.65
CA ALA A 53 -22.63 55.55 -7.38
C ALA A 53 -22.08 54.20 -7.87
N LEU A 54 -21.55 54.13 -9.08
CA LEU A 54 -20.92 52.93 -9.64
C LEU A 54 -19.66 52.52 -8.86
N LEU A 55 -18.89 53.48 -8.34
CA LEU A 55 -17.73 53.21 -7.49
C LEU A 55 -18.15 52.65 -6.13
N ALA A 56 -19.25 53.16 -5.56
CA ALA A 56 -19.84 52.61 -4.34
C ALA A 56 -20.40 51.19 -4.57
N VAL A 57 -21.05 50.95 -5.72
CA VAL A 57 -21.50 49.60 -6.12
C VAL A 57 -20.30 48.68 -6.33
N ALA A 58 -19.24 49.13 -7.02
CA ALA A 58 -18.03 48.34 -7.19
C ALA A 58 -17.37 47.99 -5.84
N ALA A 59 -17.32 48.95 -4.91
CA ALA A 59 -16.81 48.72 -3.55
C ALA A 59 -17.70 47.78 -2.71
N ALA A 60 -19.01 47.72 -3.01
CA ALA A 60 -19.94 46.80 -2.36
C ALA A 60 -19.83 45.36 -2.88
N GLY A 61 -19.09 45.11 -3.97
CA GLY A 61 -18.83 43.77 -4.50
C GLY A 61 -20.08 42.97 -4.89
N PRO A 62 -20.96 43.48 -5.79
CA PRO A 62 -22.17 42.77 -6.18
C PRO A 62 -21.84 41.43 -6.84
N ALA A 63 -22.46 40.37 -6.36
CA ALA A 63 -22.34 39.03 -6.91
C ALA A 63 -23.73 38.43 -7.16
N ARG A 64 -23.82 37.55 -8.16
CA ARG A 64 -24.99 36.69 -8.36
C ARG A 64 -24.74 35.35 -7.67
N PRO A 65 -25.64 34.88 -6.79
CA PRO A 65 -25.55 33.52 -6.29
C PRO A 65 -25.77 32.54 -7.45
N THR A 66 -24.87 31.58 -7.58
CA THR A 66 -24.99 30.41 -8.45
C THR A 66 -24.94 29.16 -7.59
N GLU A 67 -25.35 28.01 -8.10
CA GLU A 67 -25.04 26.74 -7.44
C GLU A 67 -23.53 26.51 -7.56
N ALA A 68 -22.83 26.24 -6.46
CA ALA A 68 -21.43 25.85 -6.52
C ALA A 68 -21.35 24.35 -6.82
N SER A 69 -20.53 23.99 -7.81
CA SER A 69 -20.28 22.58 -8.16
C SER A 69 -19.22 21.93 -7.26
N LEU A 70 -18.64 22.67 -6.33
CA LEU A 70 -17.54 22.27 -5.45
C LEU A 70 -17.77 22.87 -4.05
N ALA A 71 -17.35 22.13 -3.03
CA ALA A 71 -17.48 22.52 -1.63
C ALA A 71 -16.50 23.65 -1.25
N GLN A 72 -16.69 24.27 -0.08
CA GLN A 72 -15.80 25.33 0.40
C GLN A 72 -14.37 24.83 0.63
N HIS A 73 -14.22 23.62 1.18
CA HIS A 73 -12.94 22.92 1.21
C HIS A 73 -12.99 21.80 0.17
N THR A 74 -12.11 21.82 -0.82
CA THR A 74 -12.02 20.73 -1.79
C THR A 74 -10.66 20.05 -1.74
N VAL A 75 -10.64 18.73 -1.60
CA VAL A 75 -9.44 17.90 -1.64
C VAL A 75 -9.29 17.30 -3.03
N PHE A 76 -8.19 17.64 -3.69
CA PHE A 76 -7.83 17.12 -5.00
C PHE A 76 -6.89 15.94 -4.82
N VAL A 77 -7.33 14.74 -5.20
CA VAL A 77 -6.50 13.54 -5.29
C VAL A 77 -6.06 13.40 -6.73
N VAL A 78 -4.76 13.56 -6.98
CA VAL A 78 -4.18 13.50 -8.34
C VAL A 78 -3.35 12.24 -8.46
N ASP A 79 -3.76 11.41 -9.41
CA ASP A 79 -3.07 10.18 -9.78
C ASP A 79 -1.74 10.47 -10.49
N THR A 80 -0.71 9.74 -10.10
CA THR A 80 0.67 9.79 -10.59
C THR A 80 1.23 8.40 -10.92
N SER A 81 0.35 7.42 -11.09
CA SER A 81 0.68 6.06 -11.51
C SER A 81 1.38 6.01 -12.89
N GLY A 82 1.87 4.83 -13.26
CA GLY A 82 2.46 4.54 -14.58
C GLY A 82 1.55 4.89 -15.74
N SER A 83 0.26 4.56 -15.66
CA SER A 83 -0.71 4.80 -16.71
C SER A 83 -0.92 6.29 -16.99
N MET A 84 -0.68 7.16 -16.00
CA MET A 84 -0.75 8.61 -16.14
C MET A 84 0.38 9.21 -17.01
N ALA A 85 1.40 8.42 -17.36
CA ALA A 85 2.45 8.78 -18.32
C ALA A 85 2.03 8.56 -19.79
N ALA A 86 0.82 8.04 -20.04
CA ALA A 86 0.35 7.77 -21.39
C ALA A 86 0.26 9.04 -22.26
N LEU A 87 0.58 8.89 -23.56
CA LEU A 87 0.76 9.98 -24.53
C LEU A 87 -0.54 10.48 -25.18
N ASP A 88 -1.70 10.20 -24.58
CA ASP A 88 -2.99 10.78 -24.97
C ASP A 88 -3.37 12.03 -24.18
N GLY A 89 -2.35 12.75 -23.67
CA GLY A 89 -2.43 14.14 -23.23
C GLY A 89 -1.38 15.03 -23.93
N ASP A 90 -1.14 16.22 -23.39
CA ASP A 90 -0.10 17.15 -23.90
C ASP A 90 0.81 17.63 -22.74
N PRO A 91 1.99 17.01 -22.52
CA PRO A 91 2.51 15.83 -23.23
C PRO A 91 1.90 14.48 -22.78
N ASP A 92 1.32 14.40 -21.58
CA ASP A 92 0.84 13.16 -20.96
C ASP A 92 -0.50 13.35 -20.22
N ARG A 93 -1.12 12.25 -19.76
CA ARG A 93 -2.38 12.30 -18.99
C ARG A 93 -2.25 13.11 -17.70
N LEU A 94 -1.11 13.03 -17.01
CA LEU A 94 -0.85 13.82 -15.80
C LEU A 94 -0.89 15.33 -16.09
N ALA A 95 -0.36 15.79 -17.23
CA ALA A 95 -0.41 17.19 -17.63
C ALA A 95 -1.85 17.65 -17.87
N THR A 96 -2.67 16.82 -18.51
CA THR A 96 -4.11 17.05 -18.67
C THR A 96 -4.83 17.11 -17.32
N ALA A 97 -4.55 16.17 -16.42
CA ALA A 97 -5.09 16.16 -15.06
C ALA A 97 -4.69 17.43 -14.28
N LYS A 98 -3.43 17.84 -14.31
CA LYS A 98 -2.95 19.10 -13.70
C LYS A 98 -3.68 20.31 -14.26
N GLN A 99 -3.89 20.37 -15.57
CA GLN A 99 -4.64 21.46 -16.19
C GLN A 99 -6.10 21.48 -15.72
N ARG A 100 -6.74 20.31 -15.66
CA ARG A 100 -8.11 20.16 -15.19
C ARG A 100 -8.26 20.55 -13.71
N ALA A 101 -7.30 20.18 -12.86
CA ALA A 101 -7.26 20.58 -11.47
C ALA A 101 -7.19 22.11 -11.31
N ARG A 102 -6.41 22.82 -12.14
CA ARG A 102 -6.37 24.30 -12.13
C ARG A 102 -7.71 24.93 -12.50
N GLU A 103 -8.39 24.38 -13.50
CA GLU A 103 -9.72 24.85 -13.92
C GLU A 103 -10.75 24.67 -12.81
N LEU A 104 -10.77 23.49 -12.17
CA LEU A 104 -11.68 23.21 -11.07
C LEU A 104 -11.37 24.07 -9.84
N ARG A 105 -10.09 24.32 -9.54
CA ARG A 105 -9.67 25.24 -8.47
C ARG A 105 -10.21 26.65 -8.68
N ALA A 106 -10.20 27.15 -9.92
CA ALA A 106 -10.75 28.46 -10.26
C ALA A 106 -12.28 28.54 -10.06
N GLY A 107 -12.96 27.40 -10.00
CA GLY A 107 -14.40 27.28 -9.72
C GLY A 107 -14.77 27.21 -8.24
N LEU A 108 -13.81 27.26 -7.30
CA LEU A 108 -14.13 27.21 -5.87
C LEU A 108 -14.95 28.44 -5.40
N PRO A 109 -15.85 28.26 -4.42
CA PRO A 109 -16.59 29.37 -3.81
C PRO A 109 -15.66 30.46 -3.27
N ALA A 110 -16.20 31.67 -3.08
CA ALA A 110 -15.44 32.76 -2.48
C ALA A 110 -14.96 32.38 -1.06
N GLY A 111 -13.65 32.47 -0.82
CA GLY A 111 -13.01 32.02 0.43
C GLY A 111 -12.73 30.52 0.49
N GLY A 112 -13.00 29.77 -0.58
CA GLY A 112 -12.77 28.33 -0.64
C GLY A 112 -11.28 27.96 -0.70
N VAL A 113 -10.93 26.88 -0.01
CA VAL A 113 -9.58 26.36 0.15
C VAL A 113 -9.41 25.03 -0.57
N ALA A 114 -8.19 24.77 -1.05
CA ALA A 114 -7.85 23.53 -1.72
C ALA A 114 -6.74 22.78 -0.98
N SER A 115 -6.93 21.47 -0.85
CA SER A 115 -5.85 20.53 -0.51
C SER A 115 -5.48 19.70 -1.74
N LEU A 116 -4.24 19.23 -1.82
CA LEU A 116 -3.72 18.40 -2.90
C LEU A 116 -3.05 17.16 -2.30
N VAL A 117 -3.52 15.99 -2.69
CA VAL A 117 -2.96 14.67 -2.37
C VAL A 117 -2.43 14.05 -3.66
N GLU A 118 -1.18 13.61 -3.61
CA GLU A 118 -0.55 12.81 -4.66
C GLU A 118 -0.89 11.34 -4.41
N ALA A 119 -1.55 10.69 -5.36
CA ALA A 119 -1.78 9.26 -5.38
C ALA A 119 -0.73 8.61 -6.27
N GLY A 120 0.26 8.00 -5.65
CA GLY A 120 1.35 7.26 -6.30
C GLY A 120 1.72 6.05 -5.44
N PRO A 121 2.86 5.38 -5.66
CA PRO A 121 3.26 4.22 -4.85
C PRO A 121 3.47 4.57 -3.37
N ARG A 122 3.70 5.86 -3.08
CA ARG A 122 3.79 6.40 -1.72
C ARG A 122 2.95 7.68 -1.63
N PRO A 123 1.65 7.57 -1.32
CA PRO A 123 0.76 8.72 -1.30
C PRO A 123 1.18 9.77 -0.28
N ARG A 124 0.97 11.04 -0.60
CA ARG A 124 1.31 12.16 0.30
C ARG A 124 0.48 13.41 0.07
N VAL A 125 0.32 14.21 1.12
CA VAL A 125 -0.29 15.54 1.05
C VAL A 125 0.75 16.55 0.56
N VAL A 126 0.53 17.15 -0.60
CA VAL A 126 1.43 18.14 -1.22
C VAL A 126 1.05 19.57 -0.84
N LEU A 127 -0.24 19.80 -0.58
CA LEU A 127 -0.80 21.07 -0.11
C LEU A 127 -2.00 20.81 0.80
N SER A 128 -2.15 21.58 1.88
CA SER A 128 -3.33 21.50 2.74
C SER A 128 -4.04 22.85 2.84
N ALA A 129 -5.37 22.83 2.70
CA ALA A 129 -6.30 23.91 3.02
C ALA A 129 -5.82 25.32 2.61
N SER A 130 -5.27 25.46 1.40
CA SER A 130 -4.71 26.72 0.93
C SER A 130 -5.75 27.55 0.17
N PRO A 131 -5.96 28.83 0.53
CA PRO A 131 -6.76 29.77 -0.27
C PRO A 131 -5.98 30.34 -1.47
N ASP A 132 -4.66 30.15 -1.53
CA ASP A 132 -3.79 30.71 -2.57
C ASP A 132 -3.75 29.80 -3.83
N ALA A 133 -4.19 30.36 -4.96
CA ALA A 133 -4.17 29.68 -6.25
C ALA A 133 -2.75 29.51 -6.83
N GLY A 134 -1.82 30.42 -6.49
CA GLY A 134 -0.40 30.31 -6.84
C GLY A 134 0.24 29.12 -6.17
N ALA A 135 0.12 29.02 -4.83
CA ALA A 135 0.59 27.88 -4.06
C ALA A 135 0.02 26.53 -4.54
N PHE A 136 -1.25 26.49 -4.96
CA PHE A 136 -1.85 25.29 -5.55
C PHE A 136 -1.24 24.94 -6.91
N THR A 137 -0.99 25.94 -7.76
CA THR A 137 -0.34 25.75 -9.06
C THR A 137 1.09 25.25 -8.91
N ASP A 138 1.85 25.80 -7.96
CA ASP A 138 3.20 25.38 -7.63
C ASP A 138 3.22 23.95 -7.05
N ALA A 139 2.24 23.62 -6.21
CA ALA A 139 2.06 22.27 -5.68
C ALA A 139 1.81 21.24 -6.79
N LEU A 140 0.91 21.53 -7.74
CA LEU A 140 0.68 20.68 -8.92
C LEU A 140 1.94 20.56 -9.80
N GLY A 141 2.75 21.61 -9.89
CA GLY A 141 4.00 21.61 -10.64
C GLY A 141 5.04 20.59 -10.14
N ARG A 142 4.96 20.19 -8.86
CA ARG A 142 5.87 19.23 -8.22
C ARG A 142 5.51 17.76 -8.46
N LEU A 143 4.29 17.47 -8.89
CA LEU A 143 3.86 16.11 -9.18
C LEU A 143 4.58 15.59 -10.43
N ALA A 144 5.00 14.33 -10.44
CA ALA A 144 5.59 13.66 -11.59
C ALA A 144 4.99 12.26 -11.70
N THR A 145 4.93 11.72 -12.91
CA THR A 145 4.52 10.33 -13.10
C THR A 145 5.59 9.40 -12.55
N THR A 146 5.15 8.25 -12.07
CA THR A 146 6.01 7.15 -11.62
C THR A 146 5.88 5.98 -12.59
N ALA A 147 6.74 4.97 -12.50
CA ALA A 147 6.60 3.73 -13.27
C ALA A 147 5.93 2.60 -12.45
N ALA A 148 5.30 2.97 -11.33
CA ALA A 148 4.68 2.08 -10.37
C ALA A 148 3.16 2.29 -10.35
N GLY A 149 2.44 1.35 -9.73
CA GLY A 149 1.05 1.55 -9.39
C GLY A 149 0.84 2.56 -8.25
N ALA A 150 -0.35 3.13 -8.18
CA ALA A 150 -0.76 3.99 -7.09
C ALA A 150 -1.36 3.17 -5.93
N ASP A 151 -1.04 3.55 -4.68
CA ASP A 151 -1.75 3.07 -3.50
C ASP A 151 -2.96 3.99 -3.23
N PHE A 152 -4.09 3.67 -3.84
CA PHE A 152 -5.29 4.51 -3.69
C PHE A 152 -5.89 4.39 -2.29
N ALA A 153 -5.75 3.24 -1.62
CA ALA A 153 -6.26 3.02 -0.28
C ALA A 153 -5.66 4.02 0.73
N THR A 154 -4.33 4.13 0.74
CA THR A 154 -3.63 5.09 1.59
C THR A 154 -3.90 6.52 1.12
N ALA A 155 -3.96 6.79 -0.19
CA ALA A 155 -4.27 8.12 -0.71
C ALA A 155 -5.65 8.64 -0.27
N PHE A 156 -6.67 7.78 -0.29
CA PHE A 156 -8.03 8.12 0.17
C PHE A 156 -8.09 8.34 1.67
N THR A 157 -7.39 7.51 2.45
CA THR A 157 -7.27 7.69 3.90
C THR A 157 -6.62 9.04 4.24
N LEU A 158 -5.55 9.41 3.52
CA LEU A 158 -4.93 10.73 3.67
C LEU A 158 -5.87 11.86 3.26
N ALA A 159 -6.63 11.69 2.17
CA ALA A 159 -7.60 12.68 1.73
C ALA A 159 -8.69 12.91 2.77
N GLU A 160 -9.26 11.84 3.34
CA GLU A 160 -10.27 11.91 4.40
C GLU A 160 -9.70 12.52 5.69
N SER A 161 -8.43 12.27 6.02
CA SER A 161 -7.78 12.88 7.20
C SER A 161 -7.72 14.42 7.14
N LEU A 162 -7.87 15.02 5.95
CA LEU A 162 -7.90 16.46 5.73
C LEU A 162 -9.29 17.07 5.96
N GLU A 163 -10.29 16.27 6.37
CA GLU A 163 -11.61 16.75 6.72
C GLU A 163 -11.57 17.73 7.91
N THR A 164 -12.13 18.91 7.71
CA THR A 164 -12.21 19.95 8.73
C THR A 164 -13.60 19.94 9.36
N PRO A 165 -13.73 19.70 10.68
CA PRO A 165 -15.04 19.67 11.34
C PRO A 165 -15.81 20.98 11.16
N GLY A 166 -17.06 20.87 10.67
CA GLY A 166 -17.97 22.02 10.52
C GLY A 166 -17.81 22.82 9.22
N VAL A 167 -16.97 22.37 8.28
CA VAL A 167 -16.83 22.93 6.93
C VAL A 167 -17.31 21.91 5.91
N ASP A 168 -18.10 22.35 4.93
CA ASP A 168 -18.49 21.52 3.79
C ASP A 168 -17.24 21.15 2.97
N ILE A 169 -16.96 19.84 2.88
CA ILE A 169 -15.79 19.27 2.20
C ILE A 169 -16.21 18.38 1.03
N GLY A 170 -15.51 18.56 -0.10
CA GLY A 170 -15.69 17.77 -1.31
C GLY A 170 -14.37 17.14 -1.77
N PHE A 171 -14.47 15.98 -2.41
CA PHE A 171 -13.33 15.25 -2.95
C PHE A 171 -13.38 15.28 -4.48
N VAL A 172 -12.23 15.50 -5.11
CA VAL A 172 -12.07 15.41 -6.57
C VAL A 172 -10.95 14.44 -6.87
N LEU A 173 -11.24 13.36 -7.57
CA LEU A 173 -10.25 12.40 -8.05
C LEU A 173 -9.94 12.68 -9.52
N LEU A 174 -8.67 12.95 -9.83
CA LEU A 174 -8.17 13.09 -11.19
C LEU A 174 -7.28 11.88 -11.51
N SER A 175 -7.82 10.94 -12.27
CA SER A 175 -7.22 9.64 -12.58
C SER A 175 -7.79 9.11 -13.91
N ASP A 176 -7.16 8.12 -14.52
CA ASP A 176 -7.75 7.34 -15.60
C ASP A 176 -8.66 6.21 -15.09
N GLY A 177 -8.74 5.99 -13.77
CA GLY A 177 -9.70 5.11 -13.14
C GLY A 177 -9.26 3.65 -13.02
N GLY A 178 -7.95 3.37 -13.11
CA GLY A 178 -7.33 2.06 -12.91
C GLY A 178 -7.40 1.49 -11.48
N LEU A 179 -8.51 1.71 -10.76
CA LEU A 179 -8.69 1.25 -9.37
C LEU A 179 -9.17 -0.21 -9.31
N THR A 180 -8.66 -0.96 -8.34
CA THR A 180 -9.19 -2.29 -7.99
C THR A 180 -10.57 -2.21 -7.34
N ASP A 181 -11.32 -3.32 -7.31
CA ASP A 181 -12.62 -3.38 -6.64
C ASP A 181 -12.56 -3.06 -5.14
N ALA A 182 -11.43 -3.37 -4.49
CA ALA A 182 -11.23 -3.04 -3.09
C ALA A 182 -11.05 -1.53 -2.88
N GLU A 183 -10.21 -0.89 -3.70
CA GLU A 183 -9.97 0.56 -3.66
C GLU A 183 -11.21 1.36 -4.06
N ARG A 184 -11.98 0.87 -5.04
CA ARG A 184 -13.27 1.47 -5.41
C ARG A 184 -14.24 1.57 -4.23
N ARG A 185 -14.23 0.60 -3.31
CA ARG A 185 -15.07 0.62 -2.09
C ARG A 185 -14.57 1.59 -1.02
N GLN A 186 -13.33 2.06 -1.12
CA GLN A 186 -12.71 2.99 -0.19
C GLN A 186 -12.72 4.44 -0.72
N LEU A 187 -13.36 4.68 -1.88
CA LEU A 187 -13.53 6.02 -2.41
C LEU A 187 -14.29 6.89 -1.40
N PRO A 188 -13.79 8.10 -1.08
CA PRO A 188 -14.50 8.99 -0.17
C PRO A 188 -15.91 9.28 -0.68
N PRO A 189 -16.95 9.28 0.17
CA PRO A 189 -18.32 9.53 -0.24
C PRO A 189 -18.49 10.87 -0.95
N GLY A 190 -19.22 10.89 -2.06
CA GLY A 190 -19.43 12.09 -2.86
C GLY A 190 -18.22 12.58 -3.67
N THR A 191 -17.17 11.76 -3.80
CA THR A 191 -16.03 12.03 -4.71
C THR A 191 -16.48 12.31 -6.14
N ARG A 192 -16.03 13.44 -6.67
CA ARG A 192 -16.18 13.79 -8.08
C ARG A 192 -15.00 13.23 -8.87
N TYR A 193 -15.26 12.27 -9.74
CA TYR A 193 -14.26 11.71 -10.64
C TYR A 193 -14.11 12.58 -11.91
N GLU A 194 -12.88 12.91 -12.24
CA GLU A 194 -12.49 13.62 -13.47
C GLU A 194 -11.51 12.74 -14.24
N ARG A 195 -12.03 12.10 -15.29
CA ARG A 195 -11.30 11.16 -16.15
C ARG A 195 -10.10 11.82 -16.83
N ALA A 196 -8.95 11.16 -16.74
CA ALA A 196 -7.76 11.42 -17.54
C ALA A 196 -7.60 10.35 -18.63
N GLY A 197 -7.13 10.76 -19.81
CA GLY A 197 -7.00 9.88 -20.98
C GLY A 197 -8.26 9.77 -21.82
N GLU A 198 -8.10 9.39 -23.08
CA GLU A 198 -9.17 9.24 -24.07
C GLU A 198 -9.04 7.96 -24.91
N ARG A 199 -7.82 7.45 -25.06
CA ARG A 199 -7.47 6.31 -25.90
C ARG A 199 -7.01 5.15 -25.01
N ALA A 200 -6.99 3.95 -25.56
CA ALA A 200 -6.57 2.74 -24.85
C ALA A 200 -5.55 1.90 -25.66
N THR A 201 -5.01 2.45 -26.75
CA THR A 201 -4.12 1.72 -27.66
C THR A 201 -2.78 1.44 -27.01
N ASN A 202 -2.54 0.20 -26.58
CA ASN A 202 -1.34 -0.18 -25.83
C ASN A 202 -0.94 -1.63 -26.07
N ARG A 203 0.37 -1.90 -26.13
CA ARG A 203 0.94 -3.24 -26.24
C ARG A 203 2.10 -3.32 -25.28
N ALA A 204 2.01 -4.25 -24.35
CA ALA A 204 2.90 -4.29 -23.21
C ALA A 204 3.70 -5.57 -23.21
N ILE A 205 4.98 -5.49 -22.87
CA ILE A 205 5.69 -6.65 -22.36
C ILE A 205 5.29 -6.81 -20.89
N THR A 206 4.42 -7.78 -20.59
CA THR A 206 3.89 -7.98 -19.24
C THR A 206 4.76 -8.91 -18.40
N ARG A 207 5.60 -9.74 -19.03
CA ARG A 207 6.53 -10.64 -18.34
C ARG A 207 7.79 -10.89 -19.16
N LEU A 208 8.93 -10.93 -18.48
CA LEU A 208 10.21 -11.39 -19.03
C LEU A 208 10.86 -12.32 -18.01
N GLY A 209 10.90 -13.61 -18.31
CA GLY A 209 11.66 -14.60 -17.54
C GLY A 209 12.86 -15.10 -18.33
N VAL A 210 14.00 -15.32 -17.66
CA VAL A 210 15.22 -15.81 -18.32
C VAL A 210 15.77 -17.01 -17.56
N GLU A 211 15.79 -18.15 -18.24
CA GLU A 211 16.27 -19.42 -17.68
C GLU A 211 17.55 -19.86 -18.41
N PRO A 212 18.57 -20.38 -17.70
CA PRO A 212 19.72 -21.00 -18.36
C PRO A 212 19.31 -22.28 -19.10
N ARG A 213 19.84 -22.48 -20.32
CA ARG A 213 19.63 -23.72 -21.10
C ARG A 213 20.89 -24.09 -21.88
N GLY A 214 21.50 -25.22 -21.52
CA GLY A 214 22.77 -25.63 -22.10
C GLY A 214 23.85 -24.57 -21.85
N SER A 215 24.57 -24.15 -22.89
CA SER A 215 25.56 -23.05 -22.81
C SER A 215 24.94 -21.65 -22.94
N GLY A 216 23.66 -21.55 -23.30
CA GLY A 216 22.96 -20.30 -23.58
C GLY A 216 21.92 -19.94 -22.51
N LEU A 217 20.93 -19.16 -22.92
CA LEU A 217 19.77 -18.76 -22.14
C LEU A 217 18.50 -19.01 -22.97
N VAL A 218 17.35 -19.15 -22.33
CA VAL A 218 16.04 -19.05 -22.95
C VAL A 218 15.29 -17.91 -22.28
N ALA A 219 14.97 -16.88 -23.05
CA ALA A 219 14.06 -15.83 -22.62
C ALA A 219 12.62 -16.23 -22.96
N ARG A 220 11.74 -16.21 -21.98
CA ARG A 220 10.29 -16.31 -22.15
C ARG A 220 9.71 -14.91 -21.97
N VAL A 221 9.15 -14.38 -23.04
CA VAL A 221 8.59 -13.03 -23.09
C VAL A 221 7.09 -13.15 -23.31
N THR A 222 6.30 -12.55 -22.44
CA THR A 222 4.85 -12.43 -22.60
C THR A 222 4.54 -11.01 -23.05
N VAL A 223 3.89 -10.90 -24.21
CA VAL A 223 3.44 -9.63 -24.78
C VAL A 223 1.93 -9.63 -24.89
N ARG A 224 1.26 -8.57 -24.42
CA ARG A 224 -0.19 -8.45 -24.42
C ARG A 224 -0.64 -7.21 -25.18
N ASN A 225 -1.63 -7.36 -26.06
CA ASN A 225 -2.32 -6.23 -26.67
C ASN A 225 -3.46 -5.78 -25.76
N THR A 226 -3.17 -4.85 -24.84
CA THR A 226 -4.14 -4.39 -23.83
C THR A 226 -5.15 -3.39 -24.40
N GLY A 227 -4.93 -2.85 -25.60
CA GLY A 227 -5.98 -2.18 -26.34
C GLY A 227 -5.59 -1.65 -27.72
N GLY A 228 -6.62 -1.27 -28.49
CA GLY A 228 -6.50 -0.97 -29.91
C GLY A 228 -6.86 -2.18 -30.78
N GLY A 229 -6.62 -2.07 -32.09
CA GLY A 229 -6.81 -3.19 -33.03
C GLY A 229 -5.60 -4.12 -33.10
N ASP A 230 -5.72 -5.12 -33.97
CA ASP A 230 -4.63 -6.02 -34.32
C ASP A 230 -3.38 -5.24 -34.75
N ALA A 231 -2.22 -5.67 -34.27
CA ALA A 231 -0.94 -5.04 -34.56
C ALA A 231 0.12 -6.10 -34.87
N ARG A 232 1.14 -5.69 -35.62
CA ARG A 232 2.39 -6.44 -35.77
C ARG A 232 3.52 -5.60 -35.20
N GLN A 233 4.28 -6.14 -34.26
CA GLN A 233 5.38 -5.45 -33.59
C GLN A 233 6.64 -6.30 -33.58
N THR A 234 7.78 -5.64 -33.51
CA THR A 234 9.08 -6.31 -33.45
C THR A 234 9.53 -6.39 -31.99
N LEU A 235 9.66 -7.60 -31.46
CA LEU A 235 10.30 -7.87 -30.18
C LEU A 235 11.81 -7.97 -30.39
N ARG A 236 12.57 -7.03 -29.83
CA ARG A 236 14.03 -7.02 -29.82
C ARG A 236 14.56 -7.49 -28.47
N LEU A 237 15.49 -8.44 -28.49
CA LEU A 237 16.16 -8.96 -27.30
C LEU A 237 17.65 -8.62 -27.34
N ASP A 238 18.11 -7.95 -26.28
CA ASP A 238 19.51 -7.64 -26.05
C ASP A 238 20.06 -8.50 -24.91
N VAL A 239 21.32 -8.92 -25.06
CA VAL A 239 22.10 -9.59 -24.01
C VAL A 239 23.36 -8.76 -23.75
N ASP A 240 23.57 -8.36 -22.50
CA ASP A 240 24.67 -7.50 -22.05
C ASP A 240 24.84 -6.23 -22.91
N GLY A 241 23.72 -5.59 -23.26
CA GLY A 241 23.66 -4.36 -24.04
C GLY A 241 23.94 -4.53 -25.54
N ARG A 242 23.90 -5.76 -26.07
CA ARG A 242 24.03 -6.05 -27.50
C ARG A 242 22.78 -6.76 -28.01
N THR A 243 22.21 -6.26 -29.09
CA THR A 243 21.09 -6.95 -29.76
C THR A 243 21.51 -8.29 -30.33
N VAL A 244 20.82 -9.33 -29.89
CA VAL A 244 21.04 -10.70 -30.33
C VAL A 244 19.94 -11.14 -31.29
N GLN A 245 18.67 -10.89 -30.92
CA GLN A 245 17.51 -11.38 -31.66
C GLN A 245 16.51 -10.27 -31.95
N ARG A 246 15.81 -10.39 -33.09
CA ARG A 246 14.55 -9.69 -33.37
C ARG A 246 13.51 -10.71 -33.82
N VAL A 247 12.31 -10.63 -33.27
CA VAL A 247 11.19 -11.51 -33.58
C VAL A 247 9.98 -10.67 -33.94
N GLU A 248 9.35 -10.95 -35.07
CA GLU A 248 8.07 -10.33 -35.43
C GLU A 248 6.94 -11.05 -34.71
N LEU A 249 6.09 -10.29 -34.00
CA LEU A 249 4.93 -10.79 -33.29
C LEU A 249 3.65 -10.27 -33.95
N ASP A 250 2.74 -11.19 -34.25
CA ASP A 250 1.35 -10.87 -34.58
C ASP A 250 0.55 -10.79 -33.28
N LEU A 251 0.00 -9.63 -32.96
CA LEU A 251 -0.70 -9.32 -31.72
C LEU A 251 -2.17 -8.95 -32.03
N PRO A 252 -3.09 -9.93 -32.07
CA PRO A 252 -4.52 -9.66 -32.21
C PRO A 252 -5.04 -8.81 -31.04
N ALA A 253 -6.13 -8.06 -31.26
CA ALA A 253 -6.73 -7.21 -30.23
C ALA A 253 -7.13 -8.01 -28.98
N GLY A 254 -6.67 -7.57 -27.80
CA GLY A 254 -7.00 -8.19 -26.50
C GLY A 254 -6.24 -9.48 -26.18
N GLU A 255 -5.47 -10.03 -27.13
CA GLU A 255 -4.78 -11.31 -26.96
C GLU A 255 -3.41 -11.17 -26.29
N THR A 256 -2.95 -12.29 -25.74
CA THR A 256 -1.62 -12.44 -25.14
C THR A 256 -0.80 -13.44 -25.95
N VAL A 257 0.45 -13.11 -26.24
CA VAL A 257 1.39 -13.93 -27.01
C VAL A 257 2.62 -14.21 -26.16
N ASP A 258 2.88 -15.50 -25.93
CA ASP A 258 4.10 -15.96 -25.29
C ASP A 258 5.14 -16.36 -26.34
N GLN A 259 6.32 -15.75 -26.26
CA GLN A 259 7.44 -16.03 -27.15
C GLN A 259 8.63 -16.56 -26.35
N ALA A 260 9.07 -17.77 -26.67
CA ALA A 260 10.33 -18.33 -26.18
C ALA A 260 11.43 -18.10 -27.21
N VAL A 261 12.58 -17.59 -26.78
CA VAL A 261 13.73 -17.28 -27.64
C VAL A 261 15.01 -17.81 -27.02
N GLU A 262 15.77 -18.58 -27.79
CA GLU A 262 17.13 -19.00 -27.42
C GLU A 262 18.11 -17.83 -27.59
N LEU A 263 18.87 -17.54 -26.54
CA LEU A 263 19.83 -16.45 -26.46
C LEU A 263 21.23 -16.99 -26.10
N PRO A 264 22.32 -16.29 -26.47
CA PRO A 264 23.66 -16.62 -26.02
C PRO A 264 23.78 -16.40 -24.50
N ALA A 265 24.90 -16.88 -23.95
CA ALA A 265 25.28 -16.57 -22.57
C ALA A 265 25.41 -15.05 -22.35
N GLY A 266 24.93 -14.60 -21.20
CA GLY A 266 25.13 -13.26 -20.65
C GLY A 266 24.46 -13.13 -19.28
N ASP A 267 24.62 -11.98 -18.65
CA ASP A 267 24.13 -11.73 -17.29
C ASP A 267 22.87 -10.85 -17.30
N ARG A 268 22.78 -9.92 -18.25
CA ARG A 268 21.68 -8.95 -18.37
C ARG A 268 20.92 -9.20 -19.66
N VAL A 269 19.62 -9.37 -19.57
CA VAL A 269 18.72 -9.51 -20.73
C VAL A 269 17.72 -8.36 -20.71
N GLU A 270 17.54 -7.73 -21.86
CA GLU A 270 16.58 -6.65 -22.04
C GLU A 270 15.67 -6.99 -23.22
N ALA A 271 14.37 -6.87 -23.01
CA ALA A 271 13.35 -7.03 -24.04
C ALA A 271 12.77 -5.65 -24.37
N PHE A 272 12.71 -5.34 -25.66
CA PHE A 272 12.15 -4.10 -26.18
C PHE A 272 11.07 -4.43 -27.20
N LEU A 273 9.91 -3.80 -27.05
CA LEU A 273 8.84 -3.86 -28.01
C LEU A 273 8.94 -2.63 -28.91
N GLU A 274 9.24 -2.84 -30.19
CA GLU A 274 9.36 -1.76 -31.16
C GLU A 274 7.99 -1.52 -31.82
N GLY A 275 7.44 -0.32 -31.63
CA GLY A 275 6.18 0.10 -32.23
C GLY A 275 5.73 1.47 -31.74
N GLU A 276 4.57 1.91 -32.19
CA GLU A 276 3.90 3.10 -31.64
C GLU A 276 2.71 2.65 -30.79
N ASP A 277 2.71 3.04 -29.52
CA ASP A 277 1.55 2.98 -28.66
C ASP A 277 1.54 4.14 -27.65
N LEU A 278 0.78 4.01 -26.57
CA LEU A 278 0.52 5.09 -25.63
C LEU A 278 1.48 5.12 -24.45
N LEU A 279 2.09 4.01 -24.05
CA LEU A 279 2.92 3.93 -22.84
C LEU A 279 4.30 3.38 -23.19
N VAL A 280 5.33 4.20 -22.98
CA VAL A 280 6.71 3.79 -23.29
C VAL A 280 7.33 2.93 -22.18
N ALA A 281 6.75 2.96 -20.98
CA ALA A 281 7.34 2.32 -19.81
C ALA A 281 7.33 0.79 -19.92
N ASP A 282 6.25 0.21 -20.44
CA ASP A 282 6.01 -1.23 -20.58
C ASP A 282 6.51 -1.82 -21.92
N ASP A 283 7.03 -0.99 -22.82
CA ASP A 283 7.78 -1.43 -24.00
C ASP A 283 9.16 -2.00 -23.66
N HIS A 284 9.67 -1.79 -22.44
CA HIS A 284 11.03 -2.20 -22.05
C HIS A 284 11.05 -2.90 -20.70
N LEU A 285 11.26 -4.21 -20.72
CA LEU A 285 11.49 -5.04 -19.54
C LEU A 285 12.94 -5.55 -19.47
N ARG A 286 13.43 -5.76 -18.25
CA ARG A 286 14.77 -6.26 -17.94
C ARG A 286 14.66 -7.54 -17.13
N ALA A 287 15.59 -8.45 -17.33
CA ALA A 287 15.75 -9.62 -16.50
C ALA A 287 17.25 -9.88 -16.28
N VAL A 288 17.56 -10.51 -15.16
CA VAL A 288 18.91 -11.00 -14.90
C VAL A 288 18.91 -12.48 -15.22
N ALA A 289 19.91 -12.94 -15.97
CA ALA A 289 20.05 -14.36 -16.21
C ALA A 289 20.40 -15.05 -14.89
N ALA A 290 19.48 -15.87 -14.40
CA ALA A 290 19.66 -16.67 -13.20
C ALA A 290 20.77 -17.72 -13.42
N ARG A 291 22.05 -17.33 -13.25
CA ARG A 291 23.19 -18.25 -13.28
C ARG A 291 23.84 -18.31 -11.92
N ARG A 292 23.76 -19.49 -11.30
CA ARG A 292 24.67 -19.81 -10.20
C ARG A 292 26.08 -19.89 -10.78
N ARG A 293 27.03 -19.21 -10.13
CA ARG A 293 28.45 -19.43 -10.42
C ARG A 293 28.80 -20.90 -10.15
N PRO A 294 29.79 -21.50 -10.83
CA PRO A 294 30.26 -22.83 -10.49
C PRO A 294 30.64 -22.90 -9.01
N LEU A 295 30.00 -23.79 -8.26
CA LEU A 295 30.19 -23.92 -6.81
C LEU A 295 31.04 -25.16 -6.52
N ARG A 296 32.03 -25.02 -5.64
CA ARG A 296 32.79 -26.15 -5.12
C ARG A 296 32.26 -26.55 -3.75
N VAL A 297 31.73 -27.77 -3.64
CA VAL A 297 31.14 -28.28 -2.40
C VAL A 297 31.97 -29.45 -1.88
N LEU A 298 32.39 -29.38 -0.62
CA LEU A 298 32.94 -30.52 0.10
C LEU A 298 31.80 -31.30 0.73
N VAL A 299 31.68 -32.60 0.47
CA VAL A 299 30.78 -33.50 1.21
C VAL A 299 31.63 -34.44 2.05
N ALA A 300 31.58 -34.25 3.36
CA ALA A 300 32.23 -35.11 4.33
C ALA A 300 31.18 -36.05 4.97
N GLY A 301 31.38 -37.36 4.86
CA GLY A 301 30.40 -38.33 5.37
C GLY A 301 30.39 -39.66 4.61
N PRO A 302 29.55 -40.62 5.05
CA PRO A 302 29.28 -41.83 4.30
C PRO A 302 28.58 -41.51 2.96
N GLU A 303 28.47 -42.52 2.09
CA GLU A 303 27.66 -42.40 0.87
C GLU A 303 26.17 -42.34 1.25
N ASP A 304 25.49 -41.29 0.77
CA ASP A 304 24.05 -41.09 0.95
C ASP A 304 23.46 -40.82 -0.44
N VAL A 305 22.65 -41.77 -0.92
CA VAL A 305 22.08 -41.75 -2.27
C VAL A 305 21.15 -40.56 -2.46
N PHE A 306 20.44 -40.12 -1.43
CA PHE A 306 19.52 -38.99 -1.54
C PHE A 306 20.27 -37.66 -1.61
N LEU A 307 21.29 -37.48 -0.77
CA LEU A 307 22.16 -36.31 -0.83
C LEU A 307 22.92 -36.24 -2.15
N ASP A 308 23.47 -37.36 -2.63
CA ASP A 308 24.17 -37.40 -3.91
C ASP A 308 23.25 -37.05 -5.07
N ARG A 309 22.04 -37.61 -5.11
CA ARG A 309 21.08 -37.30 -6.18
C ARG A 309 20.58 -35.86 -6.13
N LEU A 310 20.46 -35.28 -4.94
CA LEU A 310 20.16 -33.86 -4.78
C LEU A 310 21.28 -33.00 -5.35
N LEU A 311 22.52 -33.25 -4.94
CA LEU A 311 23.67 -32.45 -5.37
C LEU A 311 23.98 -32.62 -6.86
N ASP A 312 23.85 -33.83 -7.41
CA ASP A 312 23.99 -34.10 -8.85
C ASP A 312 22.90 -33.42 -9.70
N ALA A 313 21.71 -33.19 -9.13
CA ALA A 313 20.61 -32.51 -9.81
C ALA A 313 20.82 -30.98 -9.87
N ILE A 314 21.68 -30.42 -9.02
CA ILE A 314 21.98 -28.99 -8.99
C ILE A 314 23.04 -28.69 -10.07
N PRO A 315 22.72 -27.87 -11.10
CA PRO A 315 23.67 -27.54 -12.15
C PRO A 315 24.84 -26.71 -11.60
N ASP A 316 25.98 -26.79 -12.30
CA ASP A 316 27.21 -26.04 -11.98
C ASP A 316 27.79 -26.32 -10.58
N LEU A 317 27.44 -27.47 -9.99
CA LEU A 317 28.00 -27.95 -8.72
C LEU A 317 29.18 -28.90 -8.98
N THR A 318 30.33 -28.63 -8.36
CA THR A 318 31.46 -29.56 -8.31
C THR A 318 31.57 -30.12 -6.91
N VAL A 319 31.21 -31.38 -6.74
CA VAL A 319 31.23 -32.07 -5.45
C VAL A 319 32.55 -32.82 -5.27
N GLU A 320 33.23 -32.57 -4.16
CA GLU A 320 34.38 -33.34 -3.70
C GLU A 320 34.01 -34.12 -2.44
N ARG A 321 34.10 -35.45 -2.47
CA ARG A 321 33.78 -36.30 -1.32
C ARG A 321 35.01 -36.59 -0.47
N ALA A 322 34.82 -36.56 0.85
CA ALA A 322 35.81 -36.98 1.84
C ALA A 322 35.16 -37.95 2.86
N PRO A 323 35.76 -39.13 3.12
CA PRO A 323 35.20 -40.07 4.08
C PRO A 323 35.37 -39.63 5.54
N GLU A 324 36.38 -38.79 5.82
CA GLU A 324 36.65 -38.24 7.15
C GLU A 324 36.31 -36.74 7.20
N PRO A 325 35.83 -36.22 8.35
CA PRO A 325 35.56 -34.80 8.52
C PRO A 325 36.85 -33.99 8.37
N ARG A 326 36.83 -32.98 7.50
CA ARG A 326 37.94 -32.04 7.30
C ARG A 326 37.45 -30.62 7.09
N THR A 327 38.34 -29.67 7.30
CA THR A 327 38.11 -28.26 6.99
C THR A 327 37.96 -28.05 5.48
N ALA A 328 37.05 -27.17 5.10
CA ALA A 328 36.67 -26.86 3.72
C ALA A 328 37.29 -25.54 3.22
N GLU A 329 38.55 -25.29 3.53
CA GLU A 329 39.25 -24.10 3.00
C GLU A 329 39.26 -24.10 1.45
N GLY A 330 38.80 -22.99 0.85
CA GLY A 330 38.72 -22.83 -0.60
C GLY A 330 37.52 -23.51 -1.26
N PHE A 331 36.55 -23.98 -0.49
CA PHE A 331 35.23 -24.42 -0.96
C PHE A 331 34.17 -23.33 -0.71
N ASP A 332 33.11 -23.33 -1.50
CA ASP A 332 31.99 -22.40 -1.35
C ASP A 332 30.98 -22.88 -0.29
N LEU A 333 30.91 -24.20 -0.08
CA LEU A 333 30.03 -24.85 0.90
C LEU A 333 30.66 -26.17 1.39
N ALA A 334 30.46 -26.48 2.66
CA ALA A 334 30.74 -27.79 3.23
C ALA A 334 29.46 -28.49 3.68
N VAL A 335 29.28 -29.76 3.37
CA VAL A 335 28.20 -30.60 3.88
C VAL A 335 28.82 -31.68 4.76
N TYR A 336 28.46 -31.69 6.04
CA TYR A 336 28.87 -32.69 7.01
C TYR A 336 27.70 -33.61 7.29
N ASP A 337 27.68 -34.78 6.68
CA ASP A 337 26.60 -35.75 6.77
C ASP A 337 27.00 -36.91 7.68
N GLY A 338 26.36 -37.02 8.85
CA GLY A 338 26.61 -38.08 9.83
C GLY A 338 28.04 -38.11 10.39
N VAL A 339 28.82 -37.04 10.25
CA VAL A 339 30.21 -36.93 10.74
C VAL A 339 30.43 -35.68 11.60
N PRO A 340 31.38 -35.69 12.55
CA PRO A 340 31.65 -34.52 13.39
C PRO A 340 31.97 -33.27 12.56
N VAL A 341 31.40 -32.12 12.94
CA VAL A 341 31.72 -30.83 12.31
C VAL A 341 33.00 -30.26 12.95
N PRO A 342 34.02 -29.86 12.17
CA PRO A 342 35.21 -29.19 12.72
C PRO A 342 34.86 -27.87 13.44
N ASP A 343 35.65 -27.50 14.47
CA ASP A 343 35.45 -26.24 15.22
C ASP A 343 35.47 -24.99 14.33
N ASP A 344 36.31 -25.01 13.29
CA ASP A 344 36.27 -24.08 12.16
C ASP A 344 36.12 -24.88 10.86
N PRO A 345 34.93 -24.88 10.25
CA PRO A 345 34.68 -25.54 8.97
C PRO A 345 35.39 -24.91 7.77
N GLY A 346 35.93 -23.69 7.87
CA GLY A 346 36.64 -23.01 6.77
C GLY A 346 35.74 -22.41 5.67
N ALA A 347 34.47 -22.81 5.59
CA ALA A 347 33.46 -22.34 4.64
C ALA A 347 32.06 -22.29 5.33
N PRO A 348 31.05 -21.65 4.71
CA PRO A 348 29.66 -21.91 5.05
C PRO A 348 29.37 -23.41 5.07
N PHE A 349 28.48 -23.88 5.95
CA PHE A 349 28.26 -25.32 6.09
C PHE A 349 26.80 -25.73 6.33
N LEU A 350 26.44 -26.90 5.80
CA LEU A 350 25.25 -27.67 6.14
C LEU A 350 25.68 -28.88 6.97
N ALA A 351 25.15 -29.02 8.18
CA ALA A 351 25.36 -30.20 9.01
C ALA A 351 24.09 -31.07 9.02
N ILE A 352 24.22 -32.36 8.72
CA ILE A 352 23.11 -33.33 8.72
C ILE A 352 23.41 -34.37 9.79
N ALA A 353 22.66 -34.30 10.89
CA ALA A 353 22.78 -35.16 12.06
C ALA A 353 24.24 -35.50 12.47
N PRO A 354 25.16 -34.53 12.61
CA PRO A 354 26.52 -34.81 13.00
C PRO A 354 26.59 -35.41 14.41
N PRO A 355 27.41 -36.45 14.66
CA PRO A 355 27.65 -36.96 16.00
C PRO A 355 28.35 -35.91 16.85
N GLY A 356 27.71 -35.52 17.96
CA GLY A 356 28.23 -34.51 18.90
C GLY A 356 27.85 -33.07 18.56
N GLY A 357 27.06 -32.83 17.51
CA GLY A 357 26.56 -31.50 17.17
C GLY A 357 27.48 -30.71 16.23
N ALA A 358 27.37 -29.39 16.32
CA ALA A 358 28.17 -28.44 15.55
C ALA A 358 28.59 -27.27 16.46
N PRO A 359 29.54 -26.41 16.06
CA PRO A 359 29.90 -25.25 16.86
C PRO A 359 28.67 -24.42 17.28
N GLY A 360 28.37 -24.37 18.59
CA GLY A 360 27.20 -23.69 19.14
C GLY A 360 25.86 -24.41 18.99
N ILE A 361 25.84 -25.69 18.63
CA ILE A 361 24.67 -26.57 18.70
C ILE A 361 25.09 -27.85 19.45
N GLU A 362 24.50 -28.07 20.61
CA GLU A 362 24.77 -29.25 21.44
C GLU A 362 23.69 -30.32 21.26
N VAL A 363 24.10 -31.60 21.23
CA VAL A 363 23.18 -32.73 21.11
C VAL A 363 22.97 -33.34 22.51
N ALA A 364 21.79 -33.13 23.07
CA ALA A 364 21.40 -33.57 24.41
C ALA A 364 20.80 -35.00 24.44
N GLY A 365 20.52 -35.58 23.28
CA GLY A 365 19.94 -36.93 23.15
C GLY A 365 19.33 -37.19 21.78
N GLU A 366 18.41 -38.14 21.70
CA GLU A 366 17.60 -38.45 20.51
C GLU A 366 16.12 -38.53 20.89
N THR A 367 15.26 -38.27 19.92
CA THR A 367 13.81 -38.42 20.01
C THR A 367 13.30 -39.34 18.89
N GLU A 368 12.30 -40.16 19.20
CA GLU A 368 11.68 -41.07 18.25
C GLU A 368 10.37 -40.48 17.73
N ARG A 369 10.19 -40.54 16.41
CA ARG A 369 9.00 -40.06 15.69
C ARG A 369 8.58 -38.62 16.02
N PRO A 370 9.50 -37.64 15.95
CA PRO A 370 9.14 -36.24 16.19
C PRO A 370 8.17 -35.77 15.09
N ALA A 371 7.01 -35.26 15.52
CA ALA A 371 6.06 -34.61 14.62
C ALA A 371 6.49 -33.16 14.36
N VAL A 372 6.42 -32.73 13.11
CA VAL A 372 6.65 -31.32 12.76
C VAL A 372 5.54 -30.48 13.37
N ALA A 373 5.88 -29.58 14.30
CA ALA A 373 4.95 -28.72 15.03
C ALA A 373 5.12 -27.23 14.67
N LEU A 374 6.35 -26.83 14.35
CA LEU A 374 6.71 -25.46 13.96
C LEU A 374 7.29 -25.47 12.54
N VAL A 375 6.77 -24.59 11.67
CA VAL A 375 7.32 -24.30 10.34
C VAL A 375 7.30 -22.79 10.12
N ARG A 376 8.48 -22.17 9.98
CA ARG A 376 8.60 -20.73 9.64
C ARG A 376 8.50 -20.51 8.14
N GLY A 377 7.26 -20.54 7.62
CA GLY A 377 6.97 -20.41 6.19
C GLY A 377 7.25 -19.03 5.59
N ASP A 378 7.51 -18.01 6.41
CA ASP A 378 7.94 -16.66 6.01
C ASP A 378 9.44 -16.57 5.70
N ASP A 379 10.23 -17.57 6.09
CA ASP A 379 11.66 -17.62 5.79
C ASP A 379 11.91 -17.95 4.31
N PRO A 380 12.84 -17.26 3.61
CA PRO A 380 13.14 -17.53 2.21
C PRO A 380 13.50 -18.99 1.88
N LEU A 381 14.08 -19.73 2.84
CA LEU A 381 14.38 -21.15 2.66
C LEU A 381 13.11 -22.00 2.57
N LEU A 382 12.04 -21.63 3.29
CA LEU A 382 10.79 -22.41 3.42
C LEU A 382 9.58 -21.80 2.70
N ALA A 383 9.69 -20.59 2.15
CA ALA A 383 8.60 -19.90 1.46
C ALA A 383 7.97 -20.77 0.35
N GLY A 384 6.69 -21.11 0.50
CA GLY A 384 5.96 -21.95 -0.45
C GLY A 384 6.33 -23.43 -0.46
N ILE A 385 7.09 -23.92 0.53
CA ILE A 385 7.37 -25.36 0.70
C ILE A 385 6.39 -25.94 1.72
N ASP A 386 5.66 -26.98 1.31
CA ASP A 386 4.81 -27.76 2.21
C ASP A 386 5.63 -28.90 2.84
N LEU A 387 5.74 -28.89 4.17
CA LEU A 387 6.41 -29.91 4.97
C LEU A 387 5.42 -30.76 5.78
N SER A 388 4.11 -30.61 5.59
CA SER A 388 3.08 -31.30 6.37
C SER A 388 3.12 -32.82 6.23
N GLU A 389 3.57 -33.33 5.08
CA GLU A 389 3.72 -34.77 4.83
C GLU A 389 5.09 -35.33 5.25
N VAL A 390 5.99 -34.50 5.79
CA VAL A 390 7.31 -34.94 6.23
C VAL A 390 7.18 -35.68 7.57
N ALA A 391 7.52 -36.96 7.54
CA ALA A 391 7.60 -37.84 8.68
C ALA A 391 9.07 -38.19 8.96
N VAL A 392 9.48 -38.02 10.21
CA VAL A 392 10.82 -38.32 10.70
C VAL A 392 10.71 -39.49 11.68
N SER A 393 11.49 -40.56 11.53
CA SER A 393 11.52 -41.70 12.45
C SER A 393 12.37 -41.44 13.68
N ARG A 394 13.47 -40.69 13.54
CA ARG A 394 14.38 -40.34 14.63
C ARG A 394 15.10 -39.02 14.36
N ALA A 395 15.20 -38.16 15.37
CA ALA A 395 15.98 -36.93 15.32
C ALA A 395 16.83 -36.74 16.58
N GLN A 396 17.89 -35.96 16.47
CA GLN A 396 18.70 -35.49 17.59
C GLN A 396 17.92 -34.44 18.39
N ARG A 397 18.07 -34.47 19.71
CA ARG A 397 17.58 -33.43 20.61
C ARG A 397 18.62 -32.32 20.71
N LEU A 398 18.31 -31.15 20.18
CA LEU A 398 19.24 -30.05 19.96
C LEU A 398 19.05 -28.94 20.99
N GLU A 399 20.15 -28.45 21.55
CA GLU A 399 20.24 -27.18 22.25
C GLU A 399 20.96 -26.16 21.34
N THR A 400 20.33 -25.02 21.09
CA THR A 400 20.82 -24.00 20.14
C THR A 400 21.34 -22.77 20.87
N ALA A 401 22.24 -22.02 20.22
CA ALA A 401 22.81 -20.81 20.82
C ALA A 401 21.87 -19.59 20.64
N PRO A 402 21.97 -18.57 21.52
CA PRO A 402 21.22 -17.32 21.34
C PRO A 402 21.51 -16.68 19.98
N GLY A 403 20.48 -16.42 19.19
CA GLY A 403 20.56 -15.84 17.84
C GLY A 403 20.46 -16.86 16.70
N ASP A 404 20.42 -18.15 16.99
CA ASP A 404 20.03 -19.16 16.00
C ASP A 404 18.52 -19.11 15.73
N VAL A 405 18.15 -19.39 14.49
CA VAL A 405 16.77 -19.35 14.01
C VAL A 405 16.32 -20.78 13.74
N VAL A 406 15.38 -21.27 14.54
CA VAL A 406 14.69 -22.54 14.28
C VAL A 406 13.69 -22.33 13.13
N LEU A 407 13.87 -23.05 12.03
CA LEU A 407 13.02 -22.99 10.85
C LEU A 407 11.94 -24.06 10.86
N VAL A 408 12.33 -25.27 11.28
CA VAL A 408 11.42 -26.41 11.47
C VAL A 408 11.70 -26.98 12.86
N GLY A 409 10.65 -27.19 13.64
CA GLY A 409 10.76 -27.75 14.99
C GLY A 409 9.66 -28.77 15.28
N SER A 410 9.95 -29.69 16.18
CA SER A 410 8.95 -30.51 16.87
C SER A 410 8.72 -29.98 18.28
N GLU A 411 7.74 -30.54 19.00
CA GLU A 411 7.54 -30.23 20.43
C GLU A 411 8.77 -30.56 21.29
N GLU A 412 9.60 -31.53 20.86
CA GLU A 412 10.73 -32.00 21.66
C GLU A 412 12.08 -31.41 21.24
N THR A 413 12.23 -30.98 19.99
CA THR A 413 13.52 -30.52 19.47
C THR A 413 13.40 -29.74 18.17
N PRO A 414 14.29 -28.75 17.92
CA PRO A 414 14.52 -28.23 16.59
C PRO A 414 14.90 -29.33 15.59
N LEU A 415 14.36 -29.24 14.37
CA LEU A 415 14.58 -30.19 13.27
C LEU A 415 15.40 -29.57 12.13
N LEU A 416 15.22 -28.28 11.85
CA LEU A 416 16.04 -27.50 10.93
C LEU A 416 16.34 -26.14 11.55
N VAL A 417 17.63 -25.82 11.68
CA VAL A 417 18.12 -24.57 12.29
C VAL A 417 19.02 -23.86 11.30
N ARG A 418 18.98 -22.53 11.26
CA ARG A 418 19.97 -21.70 10.56
C ARG A 418 20.57 -20.65 11.47
N GLY A 419 21.78 -20.20 11.14
CA GLY A 419 22.42 -19.12 11.89
C GLY A 419 23.72 -18.66 11.25
N ARG A 420 24.55 -17.98 12.04
CA ARG A 420 25.91 -17.60 11.65
C ARG A 420 26.92 -18.08 12.69
N ARG A 421 28.07 -18.54 12.23
CA ARG A 421 29.24 -18.88 13.07
C ARG A 421 30.47 -18.24 12.47
N GLN A 422 31.22 -17.51 13.29
CA GLN A 422 32.42 -16.78 12.87
C GLN A 422 32.19 -15.92 11.61
N GLY A 423 30.99 -15.32 11.49
CA GLY A 423 30.61 -14.51 10.34
C GLY A 423 30.19 -15.28 9.08
N ARG A 424 30.17 -16.62 9.08
CA ARG A 424 29.72 -17.46 7.95
C ARG A 424 28.33 -18.06 8.22
N PRO A 425 27.43 -18.15 7.23
CA PRO A 425 26.13 -18.78 7.40
C PRO A 425 26.25 -20.30 7.56
N PHE A 426 25.34 -20.89 8.34
CA PHE A 426 25.22 -22.35 8.46
C PHE A 426 23.75 -22.77 8.53
N ALA A 427 23.50 -24.03 8.17
CA ALA A 427 22.25 -24.73 8.45
C ALA A 427 22.52 -26.08 9.13
N TYR A 428 21.60 -26.53 9.97
CA TYR A 428 21.69 -27.77 10.73
C TYR A 428 20.38 -28.55 10.59
N LEU A 429 20.46 -29.77 10.05
CA LEU A 429 19.35 -30.72 9.98
C LEU A 429 19.51 -31.75 11.11
N GLY A 430 18.54 -31.78 12.03
CA GLY A 430 18.57 -32.57 13.25
C GLY A 430 18.39 -34.08 13.06
N PHE A 431 18.11 -34.54 11.86
CA PHE A 431 17.87 -35.96 11.55
C PHE A 431 18.62 -36.36 10.29
N ALA A 432 19.02 -37.64 10.23
CA ALA A 432 19.62 -38.20 9.02
C ALA A 432 18.55 -38.35 7.94
N LEU A 433 18.91 -38.18 6.67
CA LEU A 433 17.95 -38.28 5.56
C LEU A 433 17.28 -39.66 5.51
N ALA A 434 18.01 -40.72 5.83
CA ALA A 434 17.50 -42.10 5.93
C ALA A 434 16.48 -42.32 7.06
N GLU A 435 16.45 -41.45 8.07
CA GLU A 435 15.49 -41.48 9.19
C GLU A 435 14.29 -40.56 8.91
N SER A 436 14.00 -40.25 7.64
CA SER A 436 12.84 -39.46 7.25
C SER A 436 12.33 -39.85 5.87
N ASN A 437 11.09 -39.50 5.55
CA ASN A 437 10.59 -39.54 4.17
C ASN A 437 10.90 -38.24 3.39
N LEU A 438 11.60 -37.26 3.98
CA LEU A 438 11.85 -35.96 3.35
C LEU A 438 12.45 -36.13 1.95
N ALA A 439 13.45 -37.00 1.82
CA ALA A 439 14.16 -37.29 0.59
C ALA A 439 13.30 -37.76 -0.60
N VAL A 440 12.07 -38.24 -0.36
CA VAL A 440 11.12 -38.64 -1.41
C VAL A 440 9.97 -37.65 -1.61
N GLN A 441 9.96 -36.54 -0.87
CA GLN A 441 8.99 -35.47 -1.00
C GLN A 441 9.40 -34.44 -2.05
N VAL A 442 8.41 -33.76 -2.66
CA VAL A 442 8.66 -32.64 -3.58
C VAL A 442 9.41 -31.49 -2.89
N ALA A 443 9.23 -31.35 -1.58
CA ALA A 443 9.90 -30.36 -0.76
C ALA A 443 11.43 -30.51 -0.74
N PHE A 444 11.98 -31.73 -0.83
CA PHE A 444 13.42 -31.98 -0.68
C PHE A 444 14.30 -31.38 -1.78
N PRO A 445 14.05 -31.57 -3.08
CA PRO A 445 14.85 -30.93 -4.12
C PRO A 445 14.78 -29.40 -4.04
N ILE A 446 13.63 -28.83 -3.70
CA ILE A 446 13.46 -27.36 -3.57
C ILE A 446 14.24 -26.84 -2.35
N LEU A 447 14.09 -27.50 -1.19
CA LEU A 447 14.79 -27.12 0.04
C LEU A 447 16.30 -27.27 -0.11
N GLY A 448 16.77 -28.38 -0.70
CA GLY A 448 18.18 -28.62 -0.94
C GLY A 448 18.81 -27.59 -1.88
N ASP A 449 18.11 -27.26 -2.97
CA ASP A 449 18.54 -26.22 -3.91
C ASP A 449 18.66 -24.84 -3.24
N ARG A 450 17.69 -24.49 -2.38
CA ARG A 450 17.69 -23.24 -1.61
C ARG A 450 18.76 -23.21 -0.53
N LEU A 451 18.99 -24.32 0.19
CA LEU A 451 20.04 -24.43 1.19
C LEU A 451 21.42 -24.25 0.56
N VAL A 452 21.69 -24.92 -0.56
CA VAL A 452 22.95 -24.75 -1.29
C VAL A 452 23.09 -23.32 -1.81
N GLY A 453 22.04 -22.76 -2.40
CA GLY A 453 22.03 -21.39 -2.92
C GLY A 453 22.28 -20.34 -1.82
N GLU A 454 21.54 -20.39 -0.72
CA GLU A 454 21.63 -19.40 0.35
C GLU A 454 22.97 -19.51 1.11
N LEU A 455 23.41 -20.73 1.46
CA LEU A 455 24.66 -20.93 2.21
C LEU A 455 25.89 -20.57 1.38
N ALA A 456 25.91 -20.90 0.09
CA ALA A 456 27.01 -20.55 -0.82
C ALA A 456 26.98 -19.09 -1.30
N GLY A 457 25.95 -18.32 -0.92
CA GLY A 457 25.73 -16.94 -1.38
C GLY A 457 25.45 -16.84 -2.88
N ALA A 458 24.81 -17.86 -3.44
CA ALA A 458 24.44 -18.00 -4.85
C ALA A 458 22.91 -18.05 -5.07
N ALA A 459 22.12 -17.56 -4.11
CA ALA A 459 20.68 -17.41 -4.26
C ALA A 459 20.36 -16.55 -5.50
N LEU A 460 19.46 -17.05 -6.33
CA LEU A 460 19.02 -16.37 -7.55
C LEU A 460 18.27 -15.08 -7.16
N ALA A 461 18.43 -14.03 -7.96
CA ALA A 461 17.65 -12.81 -7.77
C ALA A 461 16.15 -13.11 -8.01
N PRO A 462 15.23 -12.43 -7.30
CA PRO A 462 13.82 -12.48 -7.65
C PRO A 462 13.62 -11.94 -9.07
N ASP A 463 12.82 -12.64 -9.87
CA ASP A 463 12.59 -12.34 -11.28
C ASP A 463 11.51 -11.25 -11.49
N ASP A 464 10.85 -10.80 -10.42
CA ASP A 464 9.58 -10.05 -10.46
C ASP A 464 9.58 -8.75 -9.65
N LEU A 465 10.74 -8.15 -9.37
CA LEU A 465 10.78 -6.87 -8.66
C LEU A 465 10.15 -5.74 -9.48
N GLU A 466 9.20 -5.04 -8.87
CA GLU A 466 8.52 -3.88 -9.47
C GLU A 466 9.03 -2.55 -8.87
N VAL A 467 8.83 -1.47 -9.61
CA VAL A 467 9.07 -0.13 -9.06
C VAL A 467 8.13 0.09 -7.87
N GLY A 468 8.68 0.54 -6.75
CA GLY A 468 7.97 0.68 -5.47
C GLY A 468 8.33 -0.41 -4.46
N ASP A 469 8.82 -1.57 -4.92
CA ASP A 469 9.19 -2.68 -4.04
C ASP A 469 10.45 -2.37 -3.23
N ALA A 470 10.48 -2.88 -1.99
CA ALA A 470 11.67 -2.87 -1.17
C ALA A 470 12.73 -3.81 -1.76
N LEU A 471 13.98 -3.34 -1.87
CA LEU A 471 15.05 -4.18 -2.39
C LEU A 471 15.36 -5.32 -1.41
N PRO A 472 15.57 -6.56 -1.91
CA PRO A 472 15.83 -7.72 -1.06
C PRO A 472 17.24 -7.65 -0.44
N LEU A 473 17.33 -7.07 0.77
CA LEU A 473 18.55 -6.98 1.58
C LEU A 473 18.54 -8.00 2.72
N ALA A 474 19.72 -8.50 3.10
CA ALA A 474 19.91 -9.36 4.26
C ALA A 474 19.65 -8.59 5.57
N ARG A 475 18.80 -9.14 6.44
CA ARG A 475 18.50 -8.52 7.75
C ARG A 475 19.77 -8.42 8.61
N GLY A 476 20.04 -7.23 9.14
CA GLY A 476 21.09 -6.97 10.14
C GLY A 476 22.51 -6.74 9.61
N GLY A 477 22.71 -6.68 8.29
CA GLY A 477 23.99 -6.30 7.66
C GLY A 477 23.90 -4.94 6.96
N GLY A 478 25.03 -4.22 6.85
CA GLY A 478 25.11 -3.01 6.04
C GLY A 478 25.17 -3.34 4.55
N ALA A 479 24.56 -2.50 3.71
CA ALA A 479 24.51 -2.70 2.26
C ALA A 479 24.81 -1.40 1.50
N THR A 480 25.43 -1.52 0.34
CA THR A 480 25.49 -0.46 -0.67
C THR A 480 24.57 -0.83 -1.83
N VAL A 481 23.68 0.09 -2.19
CA VAL A 481 22.77 -0.05 -3.33
C VAL A 481 23.16 0.96 -4.40
N GLU A 482 23.40 0.49 -5.62
CA GLU A 482 23.60 1.32 -6.80
C GLU A 482 22.41 1.17 -7.76
N GLY A 483 21.67 2.25 -7.96
CA GLY A 483 20.53 2.31 -8.86
C GLY A 483 20.88 2.76 -10.27
N PRO A 484 19.92 2.62 -11.20
CA PRO A 484 20.13 2.99 -12.59
C PRO A 484 20.32 4.51 -12.74
N GLY A 485 21.38 4.88 -13.46
CA GLY A 485 21.85 6.27 -13.58
C GLY A 485 22.99 6.64 -12.61
N GLY A 486 23.52 5.67 -11.85
CA GLY A 486 24.68 5.87 -10.97
C GLY A 486 24.34 6.46 -9.60
N THR A 487 23.06 6.45 -9.22
CA THR A 487 22.62 6.81 -7.87
C THR A 487 23.11 5.76 -6.88
N ARG A 488 23.83 6.17 -5.84
CA ARG A 488 24.36 5.26 -4.82
C ARG A 488 23.79 5.62 -3.45
N ALA A 489 23.29 4.62 -2.74
CA ALA A 489 22.78 4.74 -1.38
C ALA A 489 23.49 3.73 -0.47
N GLU A 490 23.85 4.14 0.74
CA GLU A 490 24.34 3.25 1.80
C GLU A 490 23.22 3.00 2.80
N VAL A 491 23.05 1.75 3.19
CA VAL A 491 22.03 1.27 4.14
C VAL A 491 22.77 0.74 5.36
N ALA A 492 22.52 1.31 6.54
CA ALA A 492 23.20 0.88 7.76
C ALA A 492 22.58 -0.43 8.30
N PRO A 493 23.33 -1.22 9.10
CA PRO A 493 22.78 -2.41 9.74
C PRO A 493 21.57 -2.08 10.61
N GLY A 494 20.41 -2.66 10.29
CA GLY A 494 19.16 -2.46 11.03
C GLY A 494 18.19 -1.46 10.39
N ASP A 495 18.63 -0.70 9.39
CA ASP A 495 17.74 0.18 8.62
C ASP A 495 16.82 -0.62 7.70
N SER A 496 15.64 -0.06 7.41
CA SER A 496 14.71 -0.60 6.42
C SER A 496 15.31 -0.58 5.02
N ALA A 497 15.04 -1.62 4.22
CA ALA A 497 15.51 -1.67 2.85
C ALA A 497 14.92 -0.53 2.01
N PRO A 498 15.74 0.18 1.19
CA PRO A 498 15.24 1.21 0.29
C PRO A 498 14.37 0.58 -0.79
N ALA A 499 13.35 1.32 -1.24
CA ALA A 499 12.54 0.89 -2.37
C ALA A 499 13.15 1.32 -3.70
N ALA A 500 12.91 0.51 -4.73
CA ALA A 500 13.31 0.85 -6.09
C ALA A 500 12.41 1.97 -6.64
N ASP A 501 13.01 3.12 -6.96
CA ASP A 501 12.28 4.32 -7.38
C ASP A 501 12.08 4.42 -8.91
N ARG A 502 12.74 3.55 -9.69
CA ARG A 502 12.71 3.56 -11.15
C ARG A 502 13.07 2.19 -11.76
N PRO A 503 12.61 1.90 -12.98
CA PRO A 503 12.97 0.68 -13.70
C PRO A 503 14.45 0.67 -14.06
N GLY A 504 15.08 -0.50 -14.06
CA GLY A 504 16.49 -0.65 -14.42
C GLY A 504 17.19 -1.79 -13.71
N PHE A 505 18.49 -1.92 -13.98
CA PHE A 505 19.36 -2.80 -13.22
C PHE A 505 19.84 -2.10 -11.96
N TRP A 506 19.63 -2.74 -10.82
CA TRP A 506 20.11 -2.31 -9.51
C TRP A 506 21.23 -3.26 -9.06
N VAL A 507 22.29 -2.73 -8.47
CA VAL A 507 23.40 -3.55 -7.95
C VAL A 507 23.44 -3.42 -6.43
N VAL A 508 23.29 -4.54 -5.74
CA VAL A 508 23.34 -4.62 -4.28
C VAL A 508 24.67 -5.25 -3.88
N THR A 509 25.41 -4.57 -3.01
CA THR A 509 26.67 -5.06 -2.45
C THR A 509 26.55 -5.13 -0.93
N GLU A 510 26.73 -6.31 -0.35
CA GLU A 510 26.62 -6.56 1.09
C GLU A 510 27.93 -7.11 1.64
N GLU A 511 28.20 -6.88 2.91
CA GLU A 511 29.44 -7.35 3.55
C GLU A 511 29.52 -8.89 3.58
N GLY A 512 30.60 -9.43 3.03
CA GLY A 512 30.81 -10.89 2.95
C GLY A 512 30.02 -11.60 1.84
N ARG A 513 29.33 -10.88 0.95
CA ARG A 513 28.62 -11.43 -0.21
C ARG A 513 29.11 -10.78 -1.52
N PRO A 514 29.13 -11.50 -2.66
CA PRO A 514 29.43 -10.90 -3.95
C PRO A 514 28.32 -9.90 -4.35
N PRO A 515 28.64 -8.87 -5.17
CA PRO A 515 27.63 -7.96 -5.71
C PRO A 515 26.56 -8.72 -6.50
N ARG A 516 25.29 -8.42 -6.24
CA ARG A 516 24.13 -9.03 -6.90
C ARG A 516 23.47 -7.98 -7.78
N THR A 517 23.20 -8.33 -9.04
CA THR A 517 22.38 -7.48 -9.93
C THR A 517 20.94 -7.92 -9.82
N LEU A 518 20.03 -6.96 -9.68
CA LEU A 518 18.59 -7.12 -9.65
C LEU A 518 17.99 -6.39 -10.86
N ALA A 519 16.97 -6.96 -11.48
CA ALA A 519 16.18 -6.27 -12.49
C ALA A 519 14.89 -5.75 -11.84
N VAL A 520 14.63 -4.45 -11.98
CA VAL A 520 13.39 -3.81 -11.53
C VAL A 520 12.63 -3.33 -12.75
N ASN A 521 11.35 -3.69 -12.84
CA ASN A 521 10.48 -3.39 -13.97
C ASN A 521 9.26 -2.55 -13.55
N PRO A 522 8.60 -1.85 -14.48
CA PRO A 522 7.32 -1.21 -14.18
C PRO A 522 6.25 -2.26 -13.84
N SER A 523 5.22 -1.83 -13.12
CA SER A 523 4.11 -2.73 -12.78
C SER A 523 3.29 -3.08 -14.03
N PRO A 524 3.04 -4.37 -14.32
CA PRO A 524 2.26 -4.78 -15.49
C PRO A 524 0.77 -4.39 -15.38
N ARG A 525 0.32 -3.99 -14.19
CA ARG A 525 -1.05 -3.45 -14.00
C ARG A 525 -1.25 -2.11 -14.71
N GLU A 526 -0.19 -1.31 -14.84
CA GLU A 526 -0.24 0.01 -15.46
C GLU A 526 -0.42 -0.04 -16.99
N SER A 527 -0.24 -1.23 -17.59
CA SER A 527 -0.39 -1.46 -19.03
C SER A 527 -1.86 -1.48 -19.50
N GLU A 528 -2.83 -1.58 -18.58
CA GLU A 528 -4.27 -1.51 -18.91
C GLU A 528 -4.74 -0.06 -18.97
N LEU A 529 -4.46 0.62 -20.09
CA LEU A 529 -4.71 2.05 -20.24
C LEU A 529 -6.15 2.46 -20.50
N ALA A 530 -7.11 1.52 -20.55
CA ALA A 530 -8.50 1.80 -20.87
C ALA A 530 -9.14 2.64 -19.75
N PRO A 531 -9.38 3.94 -19.97
CA PRO A 531 -9.81 4.82 -18.89
C PRO A 531 -11.28 4.55 -18.53
N ALA A 532 -11.60 4.53 -17.24
CA ALA A 532 -12.96 4.35 -16.76
C ALA A 532 -13.82 5.58 -17.13
N ASP A 533 -15.02 5.35 -17.68
CA ASP A 533 -15.96 6.42 -18.01
C ASP A 533 -16.60 7.02 -16.76
N THR A 534 -16.94 6.18 -15.78
CA THR A 534 -17.49 6.58 -14.48
C THR A 534 -16.99 5.66 -13.39
N LEU A 535 -16.92 6.18 -12.16
CA LEU A 535 -16.70 5.38 -10.96
C LEU A 535 -17.99 5.36 -10.13
N PRO A 536 -18.45 4.19 -9.66
CA PRO A 536 -19.58 4.11 -8.74
C PRO A 536 -19.15 4.67 -7.39
N VAL A 537 -19.53 5.92 -7.13
CA VAL A 537 -19.23 6.60 -5.86
C VAL A 537 -20.50 6.64 -5.00
N GLU A 538 -20.39 6.21 -3.75
CA GLU A 538 -21.52 6.33 -2.82
C GLU A 538 -21.86 7.80 -2.59
N PRO A 539 -23.15 8.18 -2.67
CA PRO A 539 -23.56 9.55 -2.42
C PRO A 539 -23.33 9.89 -0.94
N ARG A 540 -22.65 11.02 -0.68
CA ARG A 540 -22.50 11.56 0.67
C ARG A 540 -23.88 11.89 1.25
N PRO A 541 -24.29 11.31 2.39
CA PRO A 541 -25.52 11.70 3.06
C PRO A 541 -25.36 13.13 3.60
N ALA A 542 -26.27 14.03 3.21
CA ALA A 542 -26.27 15.40 3.68
C ALA A 542 -26.51 15.45 5.20
N ALA A 543 -25.66 16.18 5.92
CA ALA A 543 -25.80 16.42 7.34
C ALA A 543 -27.04 17.31 7.63
N PRO A 544 -27.72 17.13 8.78
CA PRO A 544 -28.84 17.98 9.15
C PRO A 544 -28.43 19.46 9.25
N GLY A 545 -28.95 20.29 8.35
CA GLY A 545 -28.63 21.73 8.29
C GLY A 545 -27.58 22.12 7.24
N GLU A 546 -27.09 21.18 6.44
CA GLU A 546 -26.19 21.43 5.33
C GLU A 546 -26.92 22.21 4.21
N GLU A 547 -26.54 23.48 4.01
CA GLU A 547 -27.03 24.28 2.89
C GLU A 547 -26.23 23.93 1.63
N VAL A 548 -26.89 23.66 0.50
CA VAL A 548 -26.24 23.45 -0.79
C VAL A 548 -25.25 24.59 -1.05
N PRO A 549 -23.97 24.31 -1.33
CA PRO A 549 -22.96 25.35 -1.45
C PRO A 549 -23.37 26.33 -2.55
N ARG A 550 -23.49 27.61 -2.18
CA ARG A 550 -23.84 28.70 -3.10
C ARG A 550 -22.57 29.34 -3.62
N GLY A 551 -22.30 29.19 -4.91
CA GLY A 551 -21.28 29.92 -5.63
C GLY A 551 -21.66 31.39 -5.81
N GLN A 552 -20.70 32.23 -6.16
CA GLN A 552 -20.92 33.64 -6.43
C GLN A 552 -20.20 34.05 -7.72
N GLN A 553 -20.96 34.43 -8.75
CA GLN A 553 -20.40 35.09 -9.92
C GLN A 553 -20.29 36.60 -9.67
N SER A 554 -19.05 37.10 -9.65
CA SER A 554 -18.78 38.53 -9.48
C SER A 554 -19.32 39.35 -10.66
N LEU A 555 -20.16 40.36 -10.36
CA LEU A 555 -20.61 41.34 -11.35
C LEU A 555 -19.66 42.53 -11.47
N LEU A 556 -18.56 42.54 -10.71
CA LEU A 556 -17.56 43.59 -10.70
C LEU A 556 -17.01 43.92 -12.11
N PRO A 557 -16.73 42.94 -13.01
CA PRO A 557 -16.24 43.26 -14.36
C PRO A 557 -17.22 44.13 -15.15
N TRP A 558 -18.52 43.84 -15.03
CA TRP A 558 -19.58 44.59 -15.69
C TRP A 558 -19.77 45.98 -15.09
N VAL A 559 -19.78 46.09 -13.76
CA VAL A 559 -19.87 47.38 -13.06
C VAL A 559 -18.67 48.26 -13.40
N ALA A 560 -17.47 47.69 -13.42
CA ALA A 560 -16.24 48.39 -13.75
C ALA A 560 -16.19 48.80 -15.23
N ALA A 561 -16.67 47.97 -16.16
CA ALA A 561 -16.80 48.33 -17.58
C ALA A 561 -17.73 49.55 -17.77
N VAL A 562 -18.87 49.57 -17.10
CA VAL A 562 -19.80 50.72 -17.12
C VAL A 562 -19.16 51.94 -16.45
N LEU A 563 -18.45 51.78 -15.34
CA LEU A 563 -17.73 52.86 -14.67
C LEU A 563 -16.65 53.48 -15.57
N LEU A 564 -15.86 52.67 -16.27
CA LEU A 564 -14.86 53.14 -17.24
C LEU A 564 -15.51 53.88 -18.40
N ALA A 565 -16.65 53.39 -18.92
CA ALA A 565 -17.42 54.08 -19.95
C ALA A 565 -17.95 55.45 -19.48
N VAL A 566 -18.43 55.55 -18.22
CA VAL A 566 -18.91 56.80 -17.62
C VAL A 566 -17.75 57.79 -17.42
N ILE A 567 -16.59 57.34 -16.95
CA ILE A 567 -15.38 58.18 -16.82
C ILE A 567 -14.93 58.70 -18.20
N ALA A 568 -14.96 57.85 -19.23
CA ALA A 568 -14.63 58.25 -20.61
C ALA A 568 -15.64 59.27 -21.17
N ALA A 569 -16.94 59.06 -20.94
CA ALA A 569 -18.00 59.99 -21.36
C ALA A 569 -17.89 61.35 -20.65
N GLU A 570 -17.56 61.35 -19.35
CA GLU A 570 -17.29 62.58 -18.59
C GLU A 570 -16.07 63.31 -19.16
N ALA A 571 -14.96 62.60 -19.41
CA ALA A 571 -13.75 63.18 -19.99
C ALA A 571 -14.01 63.80 -21.38
N PHE A 572 -14.82 63.14 -22.20
CA PHE A 572 -15.24 63.66 -23.50
C PHE A 572 -16.14 64.90 -23.39
N ALA A 573 -17.11 64.90 -22.47
CA ALA A 573 -18.00 66.03 -22.21
C ALA A 573 -17.25 67.27 -21.70
N VAL A 574 -16.25 67.07 -20.83
CA VAL A 574 -15.33 68.13 -20.37
C VAL A 574 -14.54 68.70 -21.55
N ARG A 575 -14.01 67.84 -22.44
CA ARG A 575 -13.22 68.27 -23.61
C ARG A 575 -14.02 69.15 -24.57
N ARG A 576 -15.34 68.93 -24.71
CA ARG A 576 -16.24 69.73 -25.55
C ARG A 576 -16.67 71.07 -24.94
N ARG A 577 -16.46 71.30 -23.64
CA ARG A 577 -16.93 72.51 -22.91
C ARG A 577 -15.85 73.17 -22.06
N MET A 578 -14.69 73.53 -22.63
CA MET A 578 -13.61 74.14 -21.86
C MET A 578 -13.56 75.66 -21.94
N GLY A 579 -13.95 76.31 -20.82
CA GLY A 579 -13.53 77.65 -20.41
C GLY A 579 -12.46 77.62 -19.31
N VAL A 580 -11.57 76.62 -19.32
CA VAL A 580 -10.56 76.35 -18.28
C VAL A 580 -9.15 76.35 -18.87
N GLY A 581 -8.14 76.82 -18.12
CA GLY A 581 -6.77 76.96 -18.62
C GLY A 581 -6.08 75.62 -18.95
N ARG A 582 -5.15 75.63 -19.92
CA ARG A 582 -4.45 74.42 -20.42
C ARG A 582 -3.79 73.56 -19.33
N ARG A 583 -3.27 74.17 -18.26
CA ARG A 583 -2.65 73.46 -17.13
C ARG A 583 -3.67 72.72 -16.26
N GLN A 584 -4.80 73.37 -15.92
CA GLN A 584 -5.88 72.73 -15.16
C GLN A 584 -6.55 71.60 -15.93
N GLY A 585 -6.72 71.76 -17.25
CA GLY A 585 -7.23 70.69 -18.11
C GLY A 585 -6.33 69.44 -18.13
N ARG A 586 -5.00 69.61 -18.20
CA ARG A 586 -4.03 68.50 -18.16
C ARG A 586 -4.00 67.79 -16.81
N LEU A 587 -4.02 68.54 -15.71
CA LEU A 587 -4.09 67.97 -14.35
C LEU A 587 -5.38 67.16 -14.14
N ALA A 588 -6.52 67.69 -14.55
CA ALA A 588 -7.80 66.98 -14.42
C ALA A 588 -7.88 65.73 -15.32
N LEU A 589 -7.22 65.73 -16.49
CA LEU A 589 -7.11 64.54 -17.33
C LEU A 589 -6.17 63.50 -16.71
N GLY A 590 -5.03 63.92 -16.17
CA GLY A 590 -4.08 63.05 -15.48
C GLY A 590 -4.68 62.37 -14.25
N ALA A 591 -5.43 63.10 -13.43
CA ALA A 591 -6.14 62.53 -12.29
C ALA A 591 -7.18 61.47 -12.70
N ARG A 592 -7.90 61.69 -13.81
CA ARG A 592 -8.87 60.70 -14.33
C ARG A 592 -8.18 59.47 -14.90
N ALA A 593 -7.06 59.65 -15.61
CA ALA A 593 -6.25 58.54 -16.09
C ALA A 593 -5.71 57.70 -14.92
N ALA A 594 -5.26 58.34 -13.84
CA ALA A 594 -4.84 57.64 -12.62
C ALA A 594 -5.98 56.84 -11.98
N VAL A 595 -7.19 57.41 -11.86
CA VAL A 595 -8.37 56.68 -11.36
C VAL A 595 -8.71 55.49 -12.27
N ALA A 596 -8.69 55.66 -13.59
CA ALA A 596 -8.93 54.57 -14.52
C ALA A 596 -7.89 53.44 -14.40
N VAL A 597 -6.61 53.80 -14.25
CA VAL A 597 -5.52 52.84 -14.02
C VAL A 597 -5.70 52.09 -12.70
N LEU A 598 -6.12 52.77 -11.63
CA LEU A 598 -6.40 52.12 -10.33
C LEU A 598 -7.60 51.15 -10.42
N VAL A 599 -8.66 51.52 -11.16
CA VAL A 599 -9.81 50.62 -11.39
C VAL A 599 -9.41 49.41 -12.23
N VAL A 600 -8.57 49.58 -13.25
CA VAL A 600 -8.02 48.47 -14.04
C VAL A 600 -7.10 47.60 -13.19
N GLY A 601 -6.24 48.19 -12.35
CA GLY A 601 -5.40 47.44 -11.42
C GLY A 601 -6.21 46.62 -10.42
N ALA A 602 -7.34 47.16 -9.93
CA ALA A 602 -8.27 46.42 -9.08
C ALA A 602 -8.97 45.27 -9.83
N LEU A 603 -9.29 45.44 -11.12
CA LEU A 603 -9.88 44.38 -11.97
C LEU A 603 -8.89 43.25 -12.28
N VAL A 604 -7.62 43.58 -12.43
CA VAL A 604 -6.53 42.62 -12.73
C VAL A 604 -6.08 41.89 -11.46
N GLY A 605 -6.62 42.23 -10.28
CA GLY A 605 -6.24 41.58 -9.03
C GLY A 605 -4.79 41.90 -8.64
N VAL A 606 -4.34 43.16 -8.85
CA VAL A 606 -3.00 43.57 -8.41
C VAL A 606 -2.95 43.57 -6.88
N GLU A 607 -2.45 42.48 -6.32
CA GLU A 607 -2.20 42.33 -4.90
C GLU A 607 -0.82 42.89 -4.56
N LEU A 608 -0.75 43.72 -3.52
CA LEU A 608 0.51 44.18 -2.94
C LEU A 608 0.81 43.27 -1.74
N PRO A 609 1.66 42.24 -1.88
CA PRO A 609 1.96 41.35 -0.77
C PRO A 609 2.61 42.16 0.35
N ARG A 610 1.91 42.25 1.48
CA ARG A 610 2.49 42.69 2.75
C ARG A 610 2.91 41.45 3.50
N THR A 611 4.18 41.07 3.40
CA THR A 611 4.78 40.07 4.28
C THR A 611 4.78 40.61 5.70
N ARG A 612 3.82 40.18 6.51
CA ARG A 612 3.94 40.26 7.97
C ARG A 612 4.79 39.06 8.40
N ASP A 613 5.85 39.30 9.16
CA ASP A 613 6.62 38.24 9.85
C ASP A 613 5.75 37.60 10.95
N ARG A 614 4.71 36.83 10.57
CA ARG A 614 3.92 36.02 11.50
C ARG A 614 4.60 34.66 11.69
N VAL A 615 4.54 34.12 12.90
CA VAL A 615 5.04 32.76 13.20
C VAL A 615 3.83 31.82 13.35
N ALA A 616 3.89 30.67 12.68
CA ALA A 616 2.92 29.59 12.82
C ALA A 616 3.58 28.40 13.50
N THR A 617 3.00 27.95 14.62
CA THR A 617 3.53 26.82 15.40
C THR A 617 2.50 25.69 15.47
N VAL A 618 2.86 24.47 15.10
CA VAL A 618 2.05 23.28 15.38
C VAL A 618 2.70 22.47 16.49
N PHE A 619 1.94 22.19 17.54
CA PHE A 619 2.35 21.28 18.61
C PHE A 619 1.88 19.87 18.27
N LEU A 620 2.83 18.94 18.13
CA LEU A 620 2.56 17.52 17.98
C LEU A 620 2.68 16.90 19.37
N VAL A 621 1.56 16.41 19.90
CA VAL A 621 1.48 15.85 21.25
C VAL A 621 1.38 14.35 21.15
N ASP A 622 2.36 13.67 21.71
CA ASP A 622 2.38 12.22 21.73
C ASP A 622 1.31 11.71 22.70
N ALA A 623 0.42 10.88 22.17
CA ALA A 623 -0.65 10.24 22.88
C ALA A 623 -0.53 8.71 22.81
N SER A 624 0.61 8.18 22.39
CA SER A 624 0.92 6.75 22.44
C SER A 624 0.99 6.22 23.88
N ASP A 625 0.83 4.91 24.04
CA ASP A 625 0.89 4.22 25.33
C ASP A 625 2.30 4.25 25.94
N SER A 626 3.34 4.53 25.14
CA SER A 626 4.72 4.61 25.66
C SER A 626 4.93 5.74 26.68
N LEU A 627 4.14 6.81 26.63
CA LEU A 627 4.21 7.92 27.60
C LEU A 627 3.52 7.60 28.94
N GLY A 628 2.59 6.64 28.94
CA GLY A 628 1.71 6.34 30.07
C GLY A 628 0.78 7.52 30.46
N PRO A 629 -0.15 7.31 31.41
CA PRO A 629 -1.14 8.32 31.79
C PRO A 629 -0.53 9.60 32.37
N ALA A 630 0.56 9.48 33.14
CA ALA A 630 1.24 10.61 33.75
C ALA A 630 2.01 11.45 32.72
N GLY A 631 2.73 10.81 31.78
CA GLY A 631 3.45 11.50 30.71
C GLY A 631 2.52 12.21 29.74
N ARG A 632 1.38 11.59 29.39
CA ARG A 632 0.32 12.23 28.60
C ARG A 632 -0.24 13.48 29.28
N ALA A 633 -0.49 13.41 30.59
CA ALA A 633 -0.98 14.55 31.37
C ALA A 633 0.04 15.70 31.43
N GLU A 634 1.33 15.37 31.58
CA GLU A 634 2.44 16.34 31.55
C GLU A 634 2.56 17.01 30.17
N ALA A 635 2.53 16.22 29.09
CA ALA A 635 2.59 16.71 27.71
C ALA A 635 1.47 17.73 27.42
N VAL A 636 0.23 17.39 27.77
CA VAL A 636 -0.94 18.28 27.60
C VAL A 636 -0.82 19.53 28.47
N ALA A 637 -0.37 19.39 29.72
CA ALA A 637 -0.19 20.53 30.63
C ALA A 637 0.86 21.52 30.10
N TRP A 638 1.98 21.00 29.58
CA TRP A 638 3.03 21.82 29.00
C TRP A 638 2.56 22.57 27.75
N VAL A 639 1.84 21.90 26.83
CA VAL A 639 1.29 22.56 25.64
C VAL A 639 0.28 23.64 26.03
N ARG A 640 -0.54 23.42 27.07
CA ARG A 640 -1.47 24.43 27.57
C ARG A 640 -0.75 25.68 28.08
N GLU A 641 0.37 25.52 28.78
CA GLU A 641 1.21 26.63 29.24
C GLU A 641 1.90 27.35 28.07
N ALA A 642 2.37 26.61 27.06
CA ALA A 642 2.97 27.16 25.85
C ALA A 642 1.95 28.00 25.04
N LEU A 643 0.71 27.53 24.91
CA LEU A 643 -0.36 28.27 24.24
C LEU A 643 -0.77 29.52 25.03
N ALA A 644 -0.79 29.46 26.37
CA ALA A 644 -1.09 30.62 27.21
C ALA A 644 -0.06 31.76 27.10
N SER A 645 1.19 31.43 26.74
CA SER A 645 2.29 32.38 26.57
C SER A 645 2.51 32.83 25.11
N GLN A 646 1.59 32.49 24.19
CA GLN A 646 1.67 32.81 22.78
C GLN A 646 1.76 34.34 22.51
N PRO A 647 2.73 34.81 21.71
CA PRO A 647 2.85 36.23 21.34
C PRO A 647 1.66 36.75 20.52
N ALA A 648 1.33 38.03 20.68
CA ALA A 648 0.27 38.68 19.89
C ALA A 648 0.59 38.66 18.37
N GLY A 649 -0.28 38.02 17.58
CA GLY A 649 -0.14 37.89 16.12
C GLY A 649 0.54 36.61 15.63
N ALA A 650 0.96 35.71 16.54
CA ALA A 650 1.30 34.34 16.18
C ALA A 650 0.02 33.49 16.00
N VAL A 651 0.12 32.41 15.26
CA VAL A 651 -0.94 31.40 15.12
C VAL A 651 -0.43 30.05 15.59
N ALA A 652 -1.28 29.25 16.25
CA ALA A 652 -0.91 27.95 16.75
C ALA A 652 -1.97 26.89 16.47
N GLY A 653 -1.53 25.65 16.22
CA GLY A 653 -2.36 24.46 16.09
C GLY A 653 -1.84 23.34 16.99
N VAL A 654 -2.68 22.34 17.26
CA VAL A 654 -2.33 21.18 18.09
C VAL A 654 -2.81 19.93 17.36
N ALA A 655 -1.93 18.95 17.20
CA ALA A 655 -2.27 17.61 16.74
C ALA A 655 -1.84 16.59 17.80
N LEU A 656 -2.65 15.56 18.00
CA LEU A 656 -2.28 14.39 18.79
C LEU A 656 -1.79 13.31 17.82
N PHE A 657 -0.83 12.50 18.26
CA PHE A 657 -0.34 11.40 17.44
C PHE A 657 -0.02 10.15 18.25
N GLY A 658 -0.16 9.01 17.61
CA GLY A 658 0.24 7.66 18.02
C GLY A 658 0.50 6.85 16.75
N GLY A 659 -0.20 5.75 16.52
CA GLY A 659 -0.16 4.98 15.25
C GLY A 659 -0.76 5.73 14.06
N ASP A 660 -1.62 6.71 14.33
CA ASP A 660 -2.09 7.72 13.39
C ASP A 660 -1.95 9.13 14.01
N ALA A 661 -2.00 10.17 13.18
CA ALA A 661 -1.90 11.55 13.62
C ALA A 661 -3.18 12.32 13.25
N ARG A 662 -3.72 13.09 14.20
CA ARG A 662 -4.99 13.81 14.02
C ARG A 662 -4.93 15.20 14.64
N LEU A 663 -5.60 16.15 13.99
CA LEU A 663 -5.62 17.54 14.40
C LEU A 663 -6.69 17.77 15.48
N GLU A 664 -6.29 18.24 16.66
CA GLU A 664 -7.22 18.68 17.72
C GLU A 664 -7.62 20.14 17.52
N LEU A 665 -6.64 20.99 17.16
CA LEU A 665 -6.84 22.41 16.92
C LEU A 665 -6.21 22.83 15.60
N THR A 666 -7.02 23.42 14.73
CA THR A 666 -6.54 24.11 13.53
C THR A 666 -5.70 25.32 13.91
N VAL A 667 -4.82 25.73 12.98
CA VAL A 667 -3.92 26.87 13.20
C VAL A 667 -4.72 28.16 13.30
N GLN A 668 -4.75 28.76 14.50
CA GLN A 668 -5.58 29.93 14.81
C GLN A 668 -4.85 30.94 15.72
N GLU A 669 -5.28 32.21 15.71
CA GLU A 669 -4.64 33.30 16.47
C GLU A 669 -4.84 33.20 17.99
N ARG A 670 -5.88 32.50 18.46
CA ARG A 670 -6.18 32.28 19.88
C ARG A 670 -6.45 30.81 20.16
N ALA A 671 -5.41 29.99 20.09
CA ALA A 671 -5.52 28.58 20.41
C ALA A 671 -5.58 28.39 21.93
N THR A 672 -6.62 27.69 22.41
CA THR A 672 -6.75 27.27 23.81
C THR A 672 -7.02 25.78 23.83
N LEU A 673 -6.09 25.00 24.37
CA LEU A 673 -6.24 23.55 24.49
C LEU A 673 -7.04 23.20 25.76
N LEU A 674 -8.24 22.66 25.56
CA LEU A 674 -9.09 22.11 26.62
C LEU A 674 -8.62 20.70 27.00
N THR A 675 -9.54 19.81 27.37
CA THR A 675 -9.25 18.37 27.43
C THR A 675 -9.23 17.84 26.00
N PRO A 676 -8.15 17.18 25.54
CA PRO A 676 -8.13 16.56 24.22
C PRO A 676 -9.31 15.63 24.02
N SER A 677 -9.94 15.72 22.86
CA SER A 677 -11.14 14.96 22.49
C SER A 677 -10.91 13.98 21.34
N VAL A 678 -9.87 14.24 20.54
CA VAL A 678 -9.43 13.38 19.46
C VAL A 678 -8.81 12.10 20.03
N GLN A 679 -9.30 10.96 19.54
CA GLN A 679 -8.71 9.65 19.79
C GLN A 679 -7.78 9.30 18.63
N VAL A 680 -6.58 8.85 18.98
CA VAL A 680 -5.57 8.30 18.07
C VAL A 680 -5.28 6.87 18.48
N ASP A 681 -4.77 6.06 17.56
CA ASP A 681 -4.24 4.73 17.85
C ASP A 681 -3.09 4.87 18.86
N ALA A 682 -3.30 4.38 20.08
CA ALA A 682 -2.34 4.53 21.17
C ALA A 682 -1.25 3.44 21.16
N GLU A 683 -1.46 2.34 20.42
CA GLU A 683 -0.61 1.14 20.50
C GLU A 683 0.72 1.31 19.75
N ARG A 684 0.80 2.29 18.84
CA ARG A 684 1.98 2.59 18.00
C ARG A 684 2.36 4.07 18.08
N THR A 685 3.53 4.39 17.52
CA THR A 685 4.09 5.75 17.45
C THR A 685 4.67 6.04 16.05
N ASP A 686 3.85 6.55 15.13
CA ASP A 686 4.27 7.08 13.82
C ASP A 686 4.62 8.57 13.92
N LEU A 687 5.83 8.84 14.40
CA LEU A 687 6.34 10.20 14.51
C LEU A 687 6.57 10.86 13.14
N ALA A 688 6.93 10.08 12.11
CA ALA A 688 7.13 10.58 10.76
C ALA A 688 5.79 11.06 10.15
N GLY A 689 4.70 10.31 10.35
CA GLY A 689 3.34 10.70 9.96
C GLY A 689 2.86 11.94 10.70
N ALA A 690 3.13 12.03 12.00
CA ALA A 690 2.83 13.21 12.79
C ALA A 690 3.55 14.46 12.27
N LEU A 691 4.83 14.33 11.94
CA LEU A 691 5.63 15.41 11.34
C LEU A 691 5.09 15.83 9.96
N ARG A 692 4.66 14.87 9.12
CA ARG A 692 4.00 15.17 7.84
C ARG A 692 2.71 15.94 8.03
N LEU A 693 1.85 15.52 8.96
CA LEU A 693 0.60 16.22 9.28
C LEU A 693 0.89 17.64 9.80
N GLY A 694 1.82 17.77 10.75
CA GLY A 694 2.21 19.06 11.32
C GLY A 694 2.72 20.03 10.25
N ALA A 695 3.50 19.52 9.30
CA ALA A 695 3.98 20.30 8.15
C ALA A 695 2.86 20.67 7.18
N ALA A 696 1.91 19.76 6.94
CA ALA A 696 0.79 19.98 6.05
C ALA A 696 -0.13 21.10 6.56
N VAL A 697 -0.40 21.15 7.86
CA VAL A 697 -1.35 22.12 8.46
C VAL A 697 -0.74 23.52 8.62
N LEU A 698 0.59 23.66 8.51
CA LEU A 698 1.26 24.95 8.68
C LEU A 698 1.04 25.88 7.46
N PRO A 699 0.54 27.11 7.69
CA PRO A 699 0.32 28.06 6.60
C PRO A 699 1.65 28.52 5.98
N THR A 700 1.66 28.68 4.66
CA THR A 700 2.84 29.08 3.88
C THR A 700 3.16 30.57 3.97
N ASP A 701 2.23 31.38 4.46
CA ASP A 701 2.35 32.84 4.63
C ASP A 701 2.94 33.25 6.00
N ALA A 702 3.56 32.30 6.70
CA ALA A 702 4.14 32.42 8.04
C ALA A 702 5.51 31.74 8.12
N ARG A 703 6.34 32.13 9.10
CA ARG A 703 7.50 31.34 9.51
C ARG A 703 7.01 30.09 10.23
N ARG A 704 7.33 28.92 9.67
CA ARG A 704 6.77 27.62 10.05
C ARG A 704 7.63 26.93 11.11
N ARG A 705 6.98 26.49 12.17
CA ARG A 705 7.62 25.80 13.30
C ARG A 705 6.76 24.62 13.74
N ILE A 706 7.40 23.49 14.02
CA ILE A 706 6.79 22.32 14.64
C ILE A 706 7.45 22.11 15.99
N VAL A 707 6.66 21.82 17.02
CA VAL A 707 7.15 21.44 18.34
C VAL A 707 6.63 20.06 18.66
N VAL A 708 7.53 19.08 18.72
CA VAL A 708 7.21 17.69 19.09
C VAL A 708 7.27 17.56 20.61
N VAL A 709 6.23 17.01 21.23
CA VAL A 709 6.13 16.75 22.66
C VAL A 709 5.97 15.25 22.84
N SER A 710 7.08 14.54 23.07
CA SER A 710 7.16 13.07 23.01
C SER A 710 8.34 12.55 23.85
N ASP A 711 8.37 11.24 24.10
CA ASP A 711 9.53 10.52 24.62
C ASP A 711 10.57 10.19 23.52
N GLY A 712 10.24 10.46 22.24
CA GLY A 712 11.13 10.37 21.09
C GLY A 712 11.29 8.98 20.49
N ARG A 713 10.46 8.00 20.87
CA ARG A 713 10.56 6.62 20.37
C ARG A 713 9.50 6.33 19.31
N ALA A 714 9.87 6.44 18.04
CA ALA A 714 9.01 6.02 16.93
C ALA A 714 9.04 4.49 16.76
N THR A 715 7.88 3.88 16.52
CA THR A 715 7.74 2.45 16.16
C THR A 715 7.51 2.26 14.66
N GLU A 716 7.18 3.34 13.94
CA GLU A 716 6.84 3.32 12.53
C GLU A 716 7.36 4.58 11.82
N GLY A 717 7.74 4.42 10.54
CA GLY A 717 8.22 5.50 9.69
C GLY A 717 9.67 5.93 9.94
N ASP A 718 10.27 6.53 8.93
CA ASP A 718 11.61 7.12 9.01
C ASP A 718 11.52 8.58 9.47
N THR A 719 11.74 8.80 10.76
CA THR A 719 11.68 10.12 11.39
C THR A 719 12.83 11.02 10.94
N ASP A 720 14.04 10.47 10.77
CA ASP A 720 15.22 11.25 10.43
C ASP A 720 15.15 11.78 9.00
N ALA A 721 14.71 10.95 8.05
CA ALA A 721 14.46 11.39 6.68
C ALA A 721 13.35 12.45 6.60
N GLU A 722 12.33 12.36 7.46
CA GLU A 722 11.28 13.38 7.53
C GLU A 722 11.81 14.71 8.07
N ILE A 723 12.57 14.70 9.17
CA ILE A 723 13.16 15.91 9.76
C ILE A 723 14.09 16.60 8.76
N ALA A 724 14.94 15.84 8.06
CA ALA A 724 15.82 16.38 7.03
C ALA A 724 15.01 17.10 5.93
N ARG A 725 13.93 16.46 5.46
CA ARG A 725 13.03 17.04 4.44
C ARG A 725 12.30 18.30 4.92
N LEU A 726 11.89 18.33 6.18
CA LEU A 726 11.28 19.52 6.79
C LEU A 726 12.28 20.67 6.91
N GLY A 727 13.54 20.36 7.21
CA GLY A 727 14.65 21.29 7.17
C GLY A 727 14.81 21.95 5.79
N ASP A 728 14.80 21.15 4.72
CA ASP A 728 14.86 21.64 3.34
C ASP A 728 13.64 22.48 2.96
N ALA A 729 12.46 22.18 3.53
CA ALA A 729 11.25 22.97 3.39
C ALA A 729 11.25 24.26 4.25
N GLY A 730 12.32 24.54 5.01
CA GLY A 730 12.45 25.70 5.88
C GLY A 730 11.51 25.65 7.10
N ILE A 731 11.08 24.46 7.52
CA ILE A 731 10.26 24.23 8.70
C ILE A 731 11.18 23.84 9.86
N ARG A 732 11.18 24.64 10.93
CA ARG A 732 11.98 24.33 12.11
C ARG A 732 11.23 23.32 13.00
N VAL A 733 11.86 22.19 13.28
CA VAL A 733 11.38 21.21 14.26
C VAL A 733 12.14 21.43 15.57
N ASP A 734 11.41 21.66 16.66
CA ASP A 734 11.95 21.66 18.02
C ASP A 734 11.29 20.51 18.81
N VAL A 735 11.98 20.01 19.84
CA VAL A 735 11.50 18.88 20.65
C VAL A 735 11.41 19.29 22.12
N HIS A 736 10.30 18.97 22.76
CA HIS A 736 10.11 18.98 24.19
C HIS A 736 10.08 17.52 24.69
N PRO A 737 11.17 17.02 25.29
CA PRO A 737 11.23 15.64 25.76
C PRO A 737 10.35 15.46 26.98
N VAL A 738 9.42 14.51 26.93
CA VAL A 738 8.63 14.07 28.09
C VAL A 738 9.37 12.90 28.73
N THR A 739 9.72 13.04 30.01
CA THR A 739 10.52 12.01 30.70
C THR A 739 9.58 10.96 31.26
N ARG A 740 9.66 9.71 30.78
CA ARG A 740 8.93 8.58 31.38
C ARG A 740 9.30 8.49 32.87
N ALA A 741 8.31 8.29 33.73
CA ALA A 741 8.57 7.87 35.10
C ALA A 741 9.20 6.46 35.06
N GLY A 742 10.52 6.36 35.13
CA GLY A 742 11.22 5.08 35.13
C GLY A 742 10.92 4.29 36.40
N GLY A 743 10.08 3.26 36.28
CA GLY A 743 9.86 2.22 37.28
C GLY A 743 10.23 0.84 36.76
N ALA A 744 10.01 -0.18 37.58
CA ALA A 744 10.01 -1.55 37.08
C ALA A 744 8.81 -1.74 36.13
N ASP A 745 8.97 -2.60 35.14
CA ASP A 745 8.06 -2.82 34.01
C ASP A 745 8.19 -4.28 33.58
N VAL A 746 7.06 -4.95 33.39
CA VAL A 746 6.95 -6.35 32.98
C VAL A 746 5.95 -6.48 31.83
N ALA A 747 6.47 -6.52 30.61
CA ALA A 747 5.64 -6.57 29.41
C ALA A 747 5.42 -8.00 28.92
N VAL A 748 4.21 -8.32 28.45
CA VAL A 748 3.98 -9.47 27.56
C VAL A 748 4.32 -9.03 26.15
N THR A 749 5.44 -9.52 25.61
CA THR A 749 5.89 -9.16 24.26
C THR A 749 5.34 -10.09 23.19
N GLU A 750 5.01 -11.33 23.55
CA GLU A 750 4.53 -12.34 22.59
C GLU A 750 3.66 -13.39 23.30
N LEU A 751 2.61 -13.85 22.62
CA LEU A 751 1.84 -15.04 22.98
C LEU A 751 1.69 -15.90 21.73
N ASP A 752 2.53 -16.93 21.61
CA ASP A 752 2.51 -17.85 20.48
C ASP A 752 1.52 -19.00 20.72
N ALA A 753 0.81 -19.38 19.66
CA ALA A 753 -0.19 -20.44 19.66
C ALA A 753 -0.35 -21.05 18.26
N PRO A 754 -0.64 -22.35 18.14
CA PRO A 754 -0.92 -22.96 16.85
C PRO A 754 -2.19 -22.36 16.22
N ALA A 755 -2.15 -22.07 14.92
CA ALA A 755 -3.29 -21.46 14.22
C ALA A 755 -4.54 -22.37 14.18
N ARG A 756 -4.35 -23.70 14.25
CA ARG A 756 -5.41 -24.71 14.26
C ARG A 756 -5.09 -25.82 15.25
N ALA A 757 -6.12 -26.38 15.88
CA ALA A 757 -6.03 -27.57 16.72
C ALA A 757 -7.29 -28.41 16.54
N ARG A 758 -7.21 -29.73 16.70
CA ARG A 758 -8.41 -30.59 16.72
C ARG A 758 -9.00 -30.61 18.12
N GLN A 759 -10.32 -30.78 18.21
CA GLN A 759 -10.97 -30.97 19.51
C GLN A 759 -10.27 -32.07 20.34
N GLY A 760 -9.82 -31.71 21.55
CA GLY A 760 -9.11 -32.61 22.46
C GLY A 760 -7.58 -32.72 22.25
N GLU A 761 -7.02 -32.03 21.27
CA GLU A 761 -5.57 -31.91 21.04
C GLU A 761 -4.92 -30.95 22.04
N ALA A 762 -3.62 -31.14 22.30
CA ALA A 762 -2.84 -30.22 23.11
C ALA A 762 -2.60 -28.92 22.33
N VAL A 763 -2.77 -27.78 22.99
CA VAL A 763 -2.51 -26.45 22.47
C VAL A 763 -1.34 -25.88 23.28
N PRO A 764 -0.09 -26.02 22.82
CA PRO A 764 1.05 -25.40 23.48
C PRO A 764 0.95 -23.89 23.27
N LEU A 765 0.81 -23.14 24.37
CA LEU A 765 0.89 -21.68 24.36
C LEU A 765 2.23 -21.26 24.96
N GLU A 766 2.99 -20.43 24.27
CA GLU A 766 4.23 -19.87 24.78
C GLU A 766 4.09 -18.36 24.97
N VAL A 767 4.31 -17.89 26.20
CA VAL A 767 4.28 -16.46 26.51
C VAL A 767 5.71 -15.97 26.66
N THR A 768 6.10 -14.94 25.91
CA THR A 768 7.34 -14.22 26.14
C THR A 768 7.05 -12.98 26.98
N VAL A 769 7.60 -12.95 28.19
CA VAL A 769 7.47 -11.85 29.16
C VAL A 769 8.83 -11.16 29.32
N THR A 770 8.92 -9.87 29.02
CA THR A 770 10.15 -9.10 29.19
C THR A 770 10.07 -8.26 30.46
N ALA A 771 10.96 -8.51 31.43
CA ALA A 771 11.03 -7.76 32.67
C ALA A 771 12.26 -6.84 32.71
N THR A 772 12.11 -5.63 33.21
CA THR A 772 13.22 -4.67 33.38
C THR A 772 14.04 -4.92 34.65
N ALA A 773 13.47 -5.60 35.64
CA ALA A 773 14.13 -5.99 36.89
C ALA A 773 13.68 -7.41 37.32
N PRO A 774 14.52 -8.18 38.03
CA PRO A 774 14.14 -9.50 38.50
C PRO A 774 13.11 -9.43 39.64
N GLY A 775 12.13 -10.34 39.63
CA GLY A 775 11.14 -10.44 40.70
C GLY A 775 9.96 -11.38 40.36
N PRO A 776 9.09 -11.66 41.36
CA PRO A 776 7.92 -12.49 41.16
C PRO A 776 6.83 -11.76 40.36
N ALA A 777 6.31 -12.42 39.33
CA ALA A 777 5.16 -11.97 38.56
C ALA A 777 4.08 -13.07 38.50
N ARG A 778 2.82 -12.67 38.51
CA ARG A 778 1.68 -13.56 38.37
C ARG A 778 1.21 -13.56 36.92
N LEU A 779 1.23 -14.73 36.29
CA LEU A 779 0.65 -14.94 34.96
C LEU A 779 -0.75 -15.55 35.10
N THR A 780 -1.73 -14.92 34.45
CA THR A 780 -3.11 -15.38 34.38
C THR A 780 -3.49 -15.61 32.92
N LEU A 781 -3.72 -16.86 32.55
CA LEU A 781 -4.21 -17.23 31.22
C LEU A 781 -5.73 -17.37 31.25
N ARG A 782 -6.39 -16.72 30.30
CA ARG A 782 -7.84 -16.83 30.09
C ARG A 782 -8.13 -17.41 28.70
N ARG A 783 -9.17 -18.23 28.61
CA ARG A 783 -9.78 -18.69 27.36
C ARG A 783 -11.22 -18.20 27.33
N GLU A 784 -11.61 -17.48 26.27
CA GLU A 784 -12.93 -16.84 26.15
C GLU A 784 -13.30 -15.98 27.38
N GLY A 785 -12.29 -15.32 27.97
CA GLY A 785 -12.43 -14.50 29.18
C GLY A 785 -12.50 -15.29 30.50
N ALA A 786 -12.55 -16.62 30.49
CA ALA A 786 -12.51 -17.45 31.69
C ALA A 786 -11.06 -17.86 32.02
N VAL A 787 -10.64 -17.72 33.29
CA VAL A 787 -9.30 -18.14 33.74
C VAL A 787 -9.15 -19.66 33.61
N VAL A 788 -8.16 -20.09 32.84
CA VAL A 788 -7.83 -21.52 32.59
C VAL A 788 -6.53 -21.95 33.25
N ASP A 789 -5.60 -21.01 33.47
CA ASP A 789 -4.35 -21.25 34.21
C ASP A 789 -3.95 -19.96 34.96
N GLU A 790 -3.38 -20.11 36.16
CA GLU A 790 -2.84 -19.01 36.97
C GLU A 790 -1.61 -19.53 37.72
N ARG A 791 -0.45 -18.88 37.51
CA ARG A 791 0.81 -19.28 38.16
C ARG A 791 1.70 -18.08 38.48
N VAL A 792 2.48 -18.21 39.55
CA VAL A 792 3.52 -17.23 39.90
C VAL A 792 4.84 -17.71 39.31
N VAL A 793 5.50 -16.85 38.54
CA VAL A 793 6.81 -17.10 37.93
C VAL A 793 7.83 -16.10 38.47
N GLU A 794 9.05 -16.56 38.69
CA GLU A 794 10.18 -15.68 39.03
C GLU A 794 10.81 -15.21 37.73
N LEU A 795 10.66 -13.92 37.42
CA LEU A 795 11.22 -13.33 36.22
C LEU A 795 12.66 -12.88 36.46
N VAL A 796 13.52 -13.06 35.46
CA VAL A 796 14.83 -12.41 35.38
C VAL A 796 14.74 -11.14 34.53
N ALA A 797 15.67 -10.20 34.73
CA ALA A 797 15.76 -9.03 33.86
C ALA A 797 16.10 -9.46 32.41
N GLY A 798 15.32 -9.00 31.44
CA GLY A 798 15.33 -9.47 30.05
C GLY A 798 14.09 -10.30 29.69
N PRO A 799 14.10 -10.99 28.54
CA PRO A 799 13.00 -11.85 28.09
C PRO A 799 12.94 -13.16 28.89
N ASN A 800 11.73 -13.60 29.23
CA ASN A 800 11.41 -14.82 29.96
C ASN A 800 10.34 -15.59 29.17
N ILE A 801 10.62 -16.82 28.75
CA ILE A 801 9.66 -17.65 28.02
C ILE A 801 8.97 -18.59 29.00
N VAL A 802 7.63 -18.59 29.00
CA VAL A 802 6.80 -19.41 29.89
C VAL A 802 5.80 -20.22 29.08
N ALA A 803 5.92 -21.55 29.12
CA ALA A 803 4.99 -22.46 28.49
C ALA A 803 3.72 -22.70 29.34
N LEU A 804 2.55 -22.53 28.73
CA LEU A 804 1.22 -22.67 29.30
C LEU A 804 0.38 -23.67 28.48
N PRO A 805 0.64 -24.99 28.59
CA PRO A 805 -0.04 -25.99 27.77
C PRO A 805 -1.55 -26.04 28.08
N GLN A 806 -2.39 -26.02 27.05
CA GLN A 806 -3.86 -26.11 27.14
C GLN A 806 -4.39 -27.31 26.34
N VAL A 807 -5.70 -27.59 26.46
CA VAL A 807 -6.39 -28.61 25.65
C VAL A 807 -7.50 -27.92 24.86
N ALA A 808 -7.50 -28.14 23.54
CA ALA A 808 -8.45 -27.55 22.61
C ALA A 808 -9.90 -27.87 23.01
N GLY A 809 -10.73 -26.82 23.04
CA GLY A 809 -12.12 -26.89 23.47
C GLY A 809 -13.07 -27.57 22.47
N SER A 810 -14.34 -27.16 22.48
CA SER A 810 -15.31 -27.53 21.45
C SER A 810 -14.98 -26.84 20.12
N SER A 811 -15.41 -27.41 19.00
CA SER A 811 -15.26 -26.81 17.66
C SER A 811 -15.67 -25.32 17.64
N GLY A 812 -14.79 -24.46 17.15
CA GLY A 812 -14.94 -23.01 17.22
C GLY A 812 -13.60 -22.28 17.27
N LEU A 813 -13.63 -20.96 17.42
CA LEU A 813 -12.42 -20.17 17.65
C LEU A 813 -12.21 -20.05 19.16
N ASP A 814 -11.13 -20.62 19.69
CA ASP A 814 -10.71 -20.43 21.08
C ASP A 814 -9.80 -19.18 21.15
N ARG A 815 -10.25 -18.13 21.83
CA ARG A 815 -9.46 -16.91 22.09
C ARG A 815 -8.75 -17.01 23.43
N TYR A 816 -7.43 -16.98 23.39
CA TYR A 816 -6.57 -16.94 24.57
C TYR A 816 -6.08 -15.51 24.84
N SER A 817 -6.08 -15.12 26.11
CA SER A 817 -5.45 -13.89 26.58
C SER A 817 -4.60 -14.19 27.81
N VAL A 818 -3.36 -13.74 27.82
CA VAL A 818 -2.49 -13.81 29.00
C VAL A 818 -2.35 -12.42 29.61
N GLU A 819 -2.39 -12.34 30.94
CA GLU A 819 -2.18 -11.13 31.73
C GLU A 819 -1.04 -11.40 32.71
N VAL A 820 -0.02 -10.55 32.72
CA VAL A 820 1.07 -10.58 33.70
C VAL A 820 0.86 -9.47 34.74
N ALA A 821 1.13 -9.76 36.01
CA ALA A 821 1.06 -8.76 37.06
C ALA A 821 2.27 -8.86 37.98
N ALA A 822 3.08 -7.80 38.04
CA ALA A 822 4.24 -7.70 38.91
C ALA A 822 4.12 -6.54 39.90
N SER A 823 4.70 -6.68 41.09
CA SER A 823 4.68 -5.62 42.09
C SER A 823 5.64 -4.49 41.71
N GLY A 824 5.11 -3.28 41.50
CA GLY A 824 5.90 -2.11 41.12
C GLY A 824 5.96 -1.87 39.61
N ASP A 825 5.13 -2.58 38.83
CA ASP A 825 4.90 -2.28 37.42
C ASP A 825 4.36 -0.85 37.23
N THR A 826 4.88 -0.16 36.24
CA THR A 826 4.54 1.21 35.90
C THR A 826 3.85 1.37 34.55
N VAL A 827 3.73 0.31 33.74
CA VAL A 827 3.17 0.37 32.38
C VAL A 827 2.15 -0.77 32.16
N PRO A 828 0.98 -0.72 32.81
CA PRO A 828 0.00 -1.81 32.74
C PRO A 828 -0.56 -2.07 31.34
N GLU A 829 -0.36 -1.15 30.40
CA GLU A 829 -0.82 -1.27 29.01
C GLU A 829 -0.11 -2.40 28.25
N ASN A 830 1.12 -2.77 28.65
CA ASN A 830 1.90 -3.82 27.99
C ASN A 830 1.81 -5.18 28.70
N ASP A 831 0.96 -5.31 29.72
CA ASP A 831 0.84 -6.49 30.57
C ASP A 831 0.01 -7.63 29.94
N GLN A 832 -0.53 -7.45 28.74
CA GLN A 832 -1.45 -8.40 28.10
C GLN A 832 -1.01 -8.83 26.71
N GLY A 833 -1.20 -10.13 26.41
CA GLY A 833 -1.01 -10.70 25.08
C GLY A 833 -2.21 -11.55 24.65
N PHE A 834 -2.45 -11.66 23.34
CA PHE A 834 -3.59 -12.38 22.77
C PHE A 834 -3.16 -13.39 21.71
N ALA A 835 -3.84 -14.53 21.66
CA ALA A 835 -3.72 -15.50 20.59
C ALA A 835 -5.08 -16.14 20.30
N ALA A 836 -5.26 -16.65 19.09
CA ALA A 836 -6.49 -17.34 18.70
C ALA A 836 -6.16 -18.67 18.02
N VAL A 837 -6.89 -19.71 18.40
CA VAL A 837 -6.72 -21.07 17.88
C VAL A 837 -8.03 -21.53 17.27
N GLN A 838 -8.03 -21.87 15.99
CA GLN A 838 -9.20 -22.45 15.34
C GLN A 838 -9.31 -23.93 15.70
N VAL A 839 -10.29 -24.28 16.52
CA VAL A 839 -10.58 -25.66 16.92
C VAL A 839 -11.48 -26.33 15.88
N GLU A 840 -10.95 -27.34 15.19
CA GLU A 840 -11.69 -28.15 14.23
C GLU A 840 -12.51 -29.24 14.94
N GLY A 841 -13.78 -29.38 14.55
CA GLY A 841 -14.64 -30.47 15.02
C GLY A 841 -14.25 -31.84 14.44
N PRO A 842 -14.81 -32.94 14.96
CA PRO A 842 -14.50 -34.27 14.47
C PRO A 842 -14.88 -34.44 13.00
N ALA A 843 -13.98 -35.04 12.21
CA ALA A 843 -14.17 -35.33 10.80
C ALA A 843 -15.41 -36.20 10.56
N ARG A 844 -16.43 -35.70 9.85
CA ARG A 844 -17.62 -36.48 9.46
C ARG A 844 -17.62 -36.74 7.97
N VAL A 845 -17.99 -37.95 7.58
CA VAL A 845 -18.06 -38.40 6.18
C VAL A 845 -19.50 -38.77 5.82
N LEU A 846 -19.97 -38.31 4.66
CA LEU A 846 -21.23 -38.74 4.10
C LEU A 846 -21.00 -39.90 3.12
N VAL A 847 -21.74 -40.99 3.25
CA VAL A 847 -21.71 -42.15 2.34
C VAL A 847 -23.05 -42.23 1.63
N ALA A 848 -23.05 -41.99 0.31
CA ALA A 848 -24.21 -42.13 -0.55
C ALA A 848 -24.15 -43.49 -1.27
N GLU A 849 -25.14 -44.36 -1.02
CA GLU A 849 -25.21 -45.69 -1.62
C GLU A 849 -26.15 -45.73 -2.82
N GLY A 850 -25.71 -46.34 -3.93
CA GLY A 850 -26.52 -46.52 -5.14
C GLY A 850 -27.53 -47.67 -5.04
N ALA A 851 -27.28 -48.63 -4.15
CA ALA A 851 -28.25 -49.66 -3.79
C ALA A 851 -28.25 -49.87 -2.26
N PRO A 852 -29.43 -50.11 -1.64
CA PRO A 852 -29.53 -50.28 -0.20
C PRO A 852 -28.57 -51.34 0.34
N GLY A 853 -27.72 -50.96 1.29
CA GLY A 853 -26.75 -51.87 1.92
C GLY A 853 -25.36 -51.88 1.29
N SER A 854 -25.15 -51.20 0.16
CA SER A 854 -23.84 -51.16 -0.52
C SER A 854 -22.81 -50.33 0.24
N GLY A 855 -23.25 -49.31 0.98
CA GLY A 855 -22.36 -48.43 1.76
C GLY A 855 -22.05 -48.94 3.17
N VAL A 856 -22.70 -49.99 3.65
CA VAL A 856 -22.66 -50.41 5.07
C VAL A 856 -21.26 -50.84 5.51
N THR A 857 -20.59 -51.68 4.72
CA THR A 857 -19.24 -52.16 5.06
C THR A 857 -18.23 -51.01 5.13
N LEU A 858 -18.33 -50.03 4.23
CA LEU A 858 -17.48 -48.85 4.24
C LEU A 858 -17.78 -47.95 5.44
N ALA A 859 -19.05 -47.73 5.75
CA ALA A 859 -19.45 -46.92 6.89
C ALA A 859 -19.03 -47.56 8.23
N GLU A 860 -19.08 -48.89 8.35
CA GLU A 860 -18.57 -49.60 9.52
C GLU A 860 -17.03 -49.50 9.63
N ALA A 861 -16.31 -49.62 8.51
CA ALA A 861 -14.86 -49.41 8.48
C ALA A 861 -14.50 -47.99 8.95
N LEU A 862 -15.14 -46.95 8.42
CA LEU A 862 -14.92 -45.56 8.83
C LEU A 862 -15.21 -45.34 10.32
N ARG A 863 -16.34 -45.87 10.82
CA ARG A 863 -16.70 -45.75 12.24
C ARG A 863 -15.73 -46.47 13.16
N SER A 864 -15.23 -47.65 12.76
CA SER A 864 -14.19 -48.37 13.52
C SER A 864 -12.85 -47.64 13.55
N GLY A 865 -12.55 -46.85 12.51
CA GLY A 865 -11.42 -45.92 12.46
C GLY A 865 -11.63 -44.60 13.20
N GLY A 866 -12.75 -44.43 13.90
CA GLY A 866 -13.06 -43.22 14.68
C GLY A 866 -13.66 -42.06 13.87
N ILE A 867 -14.07 -42.31 12.62
CA ILE A 867 -14.68 -41.30 11.74
C ILE A 867 -16.20 -41.53 11.71
N PRO A 868 -17.02 -40.61 12.26
CA PRO A 868 -18.47 -40.69 12.11
C PRO A 868 -18.88 -40.65 10.64
N ALA A 869 -19.55 -41.72 10.19
CA ALA A 869 -20.09 -41.82 8.84
C ALA A 869 -21.63 -41.84 8.86
N ASP A 870 -22.25 -40.99 8.07
CA ASP A 870 -23.71 -41.00 7.82
C ASP A 870 -23.98 -41.72 6.49
N VAL A 871 -24.93 -42.65 6.46
CA VAL A 871 -25.29 -43.37 5.23
C VAL A 871 -26.64 -42.88 4.72
N VAL A 872 -26.69 -42.51 3.44
CA VAL A 872 -27.90 -42.05 2.74
C VAL A 872 -28.02 -42.75 1.40
N ALA A 873 -29.24 -42.86 0.86
CA ALA A 873 -29.43 -43.27 -0.52
C ALA A 873 -28.95 -42.17 -1.47
N ALA A 874 -28.50 -42.53 -2.68
CA ALA A 874 -28.04 -41.59 -3.69
C ALA A 874 -29.08 -40.49 -4.00
N GLU A 875 -30.36 -40.85 -4.07
CA GLU A 875 -31.46 -39.91 -4.34
C GLU A 875 -31.67 -38.92 -3.18
N ALA A 876 -31.22 -39.28 -1.98
CA ALA A 876 -31.33 -38.48 -0.77
C ALA A 876 -30.06 -37.67 -0.47
N LEU A 877 -29.17 -37.49 -1.45
CA LEU A 877 -28.01 -36.62 -1.33
C LEU A 877 -28.48 -35.20 -0.93
N PRO A 878 -27.97 -34.64 0.19
CA PRO A 878 -28.43 -33.35 0.67
C PRO A 878 -27.86 -32.20 -0.18
N ALA A 879 -28.43 -31.00 0.00
CA ALA A 879 -27.98 -29.79 -0.69
C ALA A 879 -26.61 -29.31 -0.18
N LEU A 880 -26.02 -28.35 -0.91
CA LEU A 880 -24.69 -27.80 -0.66
C LEU A 880 -24.44 -27.34 0.79
N ASP A 881 -25.41 -26.69 1.43
CA ASP A 881 -25.30 -26.19 2.81
C ASP A 881 -24.97 -27.30 3.81
N ARG A 882 -25.56 -28.48 3.61
CA ARG A 882 -25.34 -29.65 4.44
C ARG A 882 -24.14 -30.46 3.96
N LEU A 883 -23.89 -30.56 2.66
CA LEU A 883 -22.64 -31.15 2.13
C LEU A 883 -21.40 -30.44 2.68
N ALA A 884 -21.46 -29.11 2.82
CA ALA A 884 -20.39 -28.29 3.40
C ALA A 884 -20.06 -28.63 4.86
N THR A 885 -20.93 -29.35 5.58
CA THR A 885 -20.69 -29.80 6.96
C THR A 885 -19.90 -31.12 7.05
N TYR A 886 -19.76 -31.84 5.93
CA TYR A 886 -18.95 -33.06 5.84
C TYR A 886 -17.57 -32.74 5.27
N GLN A 887 -16.54 -33.46 5.73
CA GLN A 887 -15.19 -33.32 5.17
C GLN A 887 -15.04 -34.03 3.82
N ALA A 888 -15.80 -35.11 3.63
CA ALA A 888 -15.83 -35.84 2.37
C ALA A 888 -17.21 -36.46 2.11
N THR A 889 -17.54 -36.61 0.84
CA THR A 889 -18.67 -37.37 0.34
C THR A 889 -18.16 -38.59 -0.43
N VAL A 890 -18.68 -39.77 -0.11
CA VAL A 890 -18.33 -41.03 -0.76
C VAL A 890 -19.53 -41.56 -1.53
N LEU A 891 -19.42 -41.69 -2.84
CA LEU A 891 -20.42 -42.34 -3.69
C LEU A 891 -20.06 -43.81 -3.85
N VAL A 892 -20.95 -44.71 -3.44
CA VAL A 892 -20.76 -46.16 -3.49
C VAL A 892 -21.70 -46.80 -4.50
N ASP A 893 -21.14 -47.20 -5.64
CA ASP A 893 -21.83 -47.82 -6.78
C ASP A 893 -23.08 -47.04 -7.23
N VAL A 894 -22.95 -45.72 -7.33
CA VAL A 894 -24.06 -44.80 -7.67
C VAL A 894 -24.16 -44.65 -9.18
N ASP A 895 -25.36 -44.85 -9.72
CA ASP A 895 -25.72 -44.54 -11.10
C ASP A 895 -25.96 -43.03 -11.24
N VAL A 896 -25.36 -42.36 -12.23
CA VAL A 896 -25.56 -40.90 -12.38
C VAL A 896 -27.03 -40.55 -12.64
N ARG A 897 -27.80 -41.48 -13.21
CA ARG A 897 -29.22 -41.29 -13.53
C ARG A 897 -30.11 -41.29 -12.29
N SER A 898 -29.61 -41.75 -11.14
CA SER A 898 -30.33 -41.62 -9.86
C SER A 898 -30.10 -40.28 -9.17
N LEU A 899 -29.11 -39.49 -9.62
CA LEU A 899 -28.84 -38.15 -9.11
C LEU A 899 -29.61 -37.10 -9.92
N ALA A 900 -30.21 -36.15 -9.22
CA ALA A 900 -30.76 -34.95 -9.85
C ALA A 900 -29.63 -34.04 -10.35
N PRO A 901 -29.83 -33.25 -11.44
CA PRO A 901 -28.81 -32.32 -11.93
C PRO A 901 -28.29 -31.37 -10.84
N ALA A 902 -29.18 -30.82 -10.00
CA ALA A 902 -28.80 -29.96 -8.89
C ALA A 902 -27.91 -30.66 -7.83
N GLN A 903 -28.07 -31.97 -7.62
CA GLN A 903 -27.21 -32.72 -6.70
C GLN A 903 -25.80 -32.90 -7.28
N VAL A 904 -25.67 -33.02 -8.61
CA VAL A 904 -24.37 -33.07 -9.29
C VAL A 904 -23.68 -31.70 -9.25
N ASP A 905 -24.44 -30.63 -9.45
CA ASP A 905 -23.93 -29.25 -9.33
C ASP A 905 -23.48 -28.96 -7.89
N ASP A 906 -24.25 -29.36 -6.87
CA ASP A 906 -23.91 -29.20 -5.46
C ASP A 906 -22.68 -30.04 -5.06
N LEU A 907 -22.51 -31.26 -5.60
CA LEU A 907 -21.28 -32.05 -5.45
C LEU A 907 -20.09 -31.34 -6.09
N GLY A 908 -20.29 -30.73 -7.26
CA GLY A 908 -19.29 -29.92 -7.96
C GLY A 908 -18.84 -28.72 -7.13
N ALA A 909 -19.79 -27.92 -6.63
CA ALA A 909 -19.50 -26.77 -5.78
C ALA A 909 -18.83 -27.17 -4.45
N ALA A 910 -19.29 -28.25 -3.81
CA ALA A 910 -18.67 -28.76 -2.59
C ALA A 910 -17.21 -29.18 -2.82
N THR A 911 -16.91 -29.80 -3.97
CA THR A 911 -15.57 -30.35 -4.27
C THR A 911 -14.62 -29.28 -4.82
N ARG A 912 -15.05 -28.51 -5.83
CA ARG A 912 -14.23 -27.50 -6.52
C ARG A 912 -14.12 -26.20 -5.74
N ASP A 913 -15.22 -25.71 -5.16
CA ASP A 913 -15.26 -24.36 -4.56
C ASP A 913 -15.02 -24.40 -3.04
N LEU A 914 -15.55 -25.41 -2.34
CA LEU A 914 -15.41 -25.55 -0.87
C LEU A 914 -14.30 -26.51 -0.43
N GLY A 915 -13.61 -27.16 -1.38
CA GLY A 915 -12.49 -28.05 -1.11
C GLY A 915 -12.86 -29.31 -0.30
N ARG A 916 -14.10 -29.80 -0.39
CA ARG A 916 -14.53 -31.04 0.26
C ARG A 916 -14.08 -32.26 -0.57
N GLY A 917 -13.69 -33.34 0.10
CA GLY A 917 -13.26 -34.55 -0.57
C GLY A 917 -14.41 -35.26 -1.29
N LEU A 918 -14.17 -35.73 -2.51
CA LEU A 918 -15.08 -36.63 -3.23
C LEU A 918 -14.39 -37.96 -3.48
N VAL A 919 -15.01 -39.04 -3.03
CA VAL A 919 -14.54 -40.42 -3.30
C VAL A 919 -15.63 -41.16 -4.04
N VAL A 920 -15.28 -41.83 -5.13
CA VAL A 920 -16.22 -42.67 -5.87
C VAL A 920 -15.68 -44.09 -5.88
N THR A 921 -16.47 -45.02 -5.36
CA THR A 921 -16.21 -46.46 -5.47
C THR A 921 -17.23 -47.05 -6.43
N GLY A 922 -16.75 -47.75 -7.45
CA GLY A 922 -17.64 -48.30 -8.47
C GLY A 922 -17.92 -49.79 -8.30
N GLY A 923 -19.10 -50.20 -8.75
CA GLY A 923 -19.53 -51.58 -8.98
C GLY A 923 -20.26 -51.71 -10.32
N ASP A 924 -21.30 -52.53 -10.36
CA ASP A 924 -22.01 -52.89 -11.59
C ASP A 924 -22.86 -51.76 -12.17
N HIS A 925 -23.10 -50.68 -11.42
CA HIS A 925 -23.99 -49.56 -11.76
C HIS A 925 -23.28 -48.20 -11.90
N SER A 926 -21.94 -48.19 -11.95
CA SER A 926 -21.12 -46.97 -11.96
C SER A 926 -20.23 -46.87 -13.20
N TYR A 927 -19.51 -45.74 -13.36
CA TYR A 927 -18.60 -45.49 -14.49
C TYR A 927 -19.29 -45.68 -15.86
N ALA A 928 -18.74 -46.50 -16.75
CA ALA A 928 -19.23 -46.69 -18.12
C ALA A 928 -20.69 -47.17 -18.18
N LEU A 929 -21.09 -48.14 -17.35
CA LEU A 929 -22.46 -48.66 -17.31
C LEU A 929 -23.40 -47.77 -16.47
N GLY A 930 -22.83 -46.97 -15.56
CA GLY A 930 -23.51 -45.97 -14.73
C GLY A 930 -23.71 -44.61 -15.38
N GLY A 931 -23.36 -44.45 -16.66
CA GLY A 931 -23.58 -43.22 -17.43
C GLY A 931 -22.62 -42.07 -17.14
N TYR A 932 -21.45 -42.34 -16.54
CA TYR A 932 -20.53 -41.28 -16.13
C TYR A 932 -19.80 -40.65 -17.33
N LEU A 933 -19.60 -41.41 -18.40
CA LEU A 933 -18.91 -40.93 -19.60
C LEU A 933 -19.62 -39.69 -20.17
N ASP A 934 -18.85 -38.63 -20.41
CA ASP A 934 -19.31 -37.32 -20.89
C ASP A 934 -20.32 -36.63 -19.94
N SER A 935 -20.33 -36.98 -18.64
CA SER A 935 -21.20 -36.36 -17.64
C SER A 935 -20.46 -35.32 -16.79
N PRO A 936 -21.16 -34.31 -16.22
CA PRO A 936 -20.54 -33.35 -15.30
C PRO A 936 -19.90 -34.00 -14.06
N LEU A 937 -20.39 -35.18 -13.67
CA LEU A 937 -19.82 -35.95 -12.56
C LEU A 937 -18.43 -36.54 -12.92
N GLU A 938 -18.20 -36.91 -14.18
CA GLU A 938 -16.88 -37.40 -14.64
C GLU A 938 -15.83 -36.29 -14.63
N GLU A 939 -16.20 -35.05 -14.92
CA GLU A 939 -15.27 -33.91 -14.84
C GLU A 939 -14.76 -33.63 -13.41
N LEU A 940 -15.39 -34.23 -12.38
CA LEU A 940 -14.95 -34.16 -10.99
C LEU A 940 -13.96 -35.27 -10.62
N LEU A 941 -13.77 -36.27 -11.50
CA LEU A 941 -12.96 -37.44 -11.23
C LEU A 941 -11.63 -37.40 -11.99
N PRO A 942 -10.53 -37.92 -11.41
CA PRO A 942 -9.23 -37.95 -12.07
C PRO A 942 -9.11 -39.09 -13.12
N VAL A 943 -10.22 -39.74 -13.48
CA VAL A 943 -10.26 -40.91 -14.37
C VAL A 943 -11.34 -40.75 -15.43
N VAL A 944 -11.07 -41.27 -16.63
CA VAL A 944 -12.06 -41.34 -17.73
C VAL A 944 -12.84 -42.65 -17.61
N SER A 945 -14.16 -42.57 -17.68
CA SER A 945 -15.12 -43.66 -17.49
C SER A 945 -15.36 -44.48 -18.77
N ASP A 946 -14.32 -44.71 -19.57
CA ASP A 946 -14.37 -45.53 -20.79
C ASP A 946 -13.77 -46.93 -20.58
N VAL A 947 -14.34 -47.93 -21.24
CA VAL A 947 -13.85 -49.31 -21.19
C VAL A 947 -12.84 -49.52 -22.32
N LEU A 948 -11.57 -49.23 -22.05
CA LEU A 948 -10.47 -49.35 -23.00
C LEU A 948 -10.03 -50.80 -23.30
N ASP A 949 -10.50 -51.81 -22.54
CA ASP A 949 -10.13 -53.22 -22.73
C ASP A 949 -11.14 -53.98 -23.64
N PRO A 950 -10.77 -54.35 -24.88
CA PRO A 950 -11.65 -55.05 -25.81
C PRO A 950 -12.07 -56.46 -25.35
N LYS A 951 -11.40 -57.06 -24.35
CA LYS A 951 -11.80 -58.38 -23.79
C LYS A 951 -12.97 -58.32 -22.81
N ARG A 952 -13.32 -57.13 -22.31
CA ARG A 952 -14.46 -56.91 -21.39
C ARG A 952 -15.75 -56.47 -22.08
N ARG A 953 -15.74 -56.26 -23.40
CA ARG A 953 -16.98 -56.09 -24.18
C ARG A 953 -17.74 -57.42 -24.17
N SER A 954 -18.87 -57.47 -23.47
CA SER A 954 -19.75 -58.64 -23.50
C SER A 954 -20.19 -58.92 -24.94
N SER A 955 -20.08 -60.16 -25.39
CA SER A 955 -20.60 -60.57 -26.70
C SER A 955 -22.13 -60.60 -26.61
N VAL A 956 -22.80 -59.55 -27.07
CA VAL A 956 -24.26 -59.53 -27.17
C VAL A 956 -24.68 -60.35 -28.38
N ALA A 957 -25.44 -61.43 -28.16
CA ALA A 957 -26.15 -62.14 -29.22
C ALA A 957 -27.54 -61.50 -29.40
N GLN A 958 -27.71 -60.72 -30.47
CA GLN A 958 -29.00 -60.11 -30.81
C GLN A 958 -29.77 -61.06 -31.73
N VAL A 959 -30.93 -61.55 -31.29
CA VAL A 959 -31.88 -62.28 -32.15
C VAL A 959 -32.94 -61.30 -32.62
N LEU A 960 -32.89 -60.96 -33.91
CA LEU A 960 -33.89 -60.13 -34.56
C LEU A 960 -34.97 -61.03 -35.16
N ALA A 961 -36.13 -61.13 -34.51
CA ALA A 961 -37.30 -61.80 -35.08
C ALA A 961 -38.10 -60.79 -35.91
N ILE A 962 -37.96 -60.89 -37.24
CA ILE A 962 -38.78 -60.11 -38.18
C ILE A 962 -39.94 -61.01 -38.62
N ASP A 963 -41.17 -60.58 -38.33
CA ASP A 963 -42.37 -61.21 -38.85
C ASP A 963 -42.50 -60.95 -40.35
N ALA A 964 -42.50 -62.03 -41.13
CA ALA A 964 -42.68 -62.01 -42.58
C ALA A 964 -44.03 -62.64 -43.00
N SER A 965 -45.03 -62.63 -42.11
CA SER A 965 -46.41 -62.93 -42.47
C SER A 965 -47.02 -61.74 -43.23
N GLY A 966 -47.20 -61.95 -44.54
CA GLY A 966 -48.08 -61.14 -45.38
C GLY A 966 -49.54 -61.49 -45.19
#